data_AF-A0A2G9XKT2-F1
#
_entry.id   AF-A0A2G9XKT2-F1
#
_cell.length_a   1.000
_cell.length_b   1.000
_cell.length_c   1.000
_cell.angle_alpha   90.00
_cell.angle_beta   90.00
_cell.angle_gamma   90.00
#
_symmetry.space_group_name_H-M   'P 1'
#
loop_
_entity.id
_entity.type
_entity.pdbx_description
1 polymer ?
#
loop_
_entity_poly.entity_id
_entity_poly.type
_entity_poly.pdbx_seq_one_letter_code
_entity_poly.pdbx_strand_id
1 'polypeptide(L)'
;MRILGVRFKNLNSLTGEWHVDFTHPDYASGGIFAITGPTGAGKTTIMDAICLGLYGRTPRLDKVTKSSNEIMSRQTGECFAEVTFETQKGRYRCHWSQHRSRKKSDGELQQARHEISDADSKIVLESKINEVGEFIEKATGMDFERFTRSMLLAQGGFAVFLQASPNERAPILEQITGTEIYSQISMKVHQRRTEEHDKLEIFQAELKGIQVLSEDEERDLRTGLKEKEGQEIKLAGKVNDMHKSLTWLGGIFAIEKELGELDKKQQDFEKLREAFEPESKKLEKSRKALSLEGDYRGVHALRAQQESETKELDGAIGILPEKDKACADALTVKQAAETRLNEARTRQMSEADVIKKVRDLDARLGEQKKQLGEKDKAIGDLEKQGKAYVGHIENGEQALKKSHAALEAVHEYQTKHAADAALLANLTAIDKGFALLRDIEAKHTKACDELSAAAREKESALAACNKIEADHEKSRQEFEKGQREFKRLTDEITAILKGREISQWRHDADALKDRERFLIQTGETIERIDKTYTALDGLKTGLESLKADNVKLSDEIKSCSDKKALLEKDIVTLEIKVSLLSRIRDLEEERKRLEDGKPCPLCGATDHPYAQGNVPLLNEAEAELKTTKTEFKKVSEKLGKLEAGQIKTVAEIEHAEKEVEEKKAALDTGEKQCADALLRLNIKAVPE
;
A
#
# COMPACT_ATOMS: atom_id res chain seq x y z
N MET A 1 75.92 -24.79 -18.51
CA MET A 1 75.50 -25.49 -19.74
C MET A 1 76.72 -26.15 -20.36
N ARG A 2 76.63 -27.38 -20.87
CA ARG A 2 77.72 -28.09 -21.56
C ARG A 2 77.17 -28.81 -22.78
N ILE A 3 77.78 -28.64 -23.94
CA ILE A 3 77.41 -29.36 -25.17
C ILE A 3 78.07 -30.74 -25.14
N LEU A 4 77.27 -31.79 -25.32
CA LEU A 4 77.71 -33.18 -25.28
C LEU A 4 78.00 -33.71 -26.69
N GLY A 5 77.22 -33.30 -27.69
CA GLY A 5 77.45 -33.69 -29.07
C GLY A 5 76.64 -32.88 -30.06
N VAL A 6 77.10 -32.85 -31.32
CA VAL A 6 76.40 -32.21 -32.44
C VAL A 6 76.36 -33.16 -33.64
N ARG A 7 75.16 -33.36 -34.19
CA ARG A 7 74.91 -34.15 -35.40
C ARG A 7 74.22 -33.28 -36.42
N PHE A 8 74.71 -33.24 -37.65
CA PHE A 8 74.09 -32.39 -38.68
C PHE A 8 74.24 -32.99 -40.06
N LYS A 9 73.37 -32.57 -40.98
CA LYS A 9 73.35 -33.07 -42.36
C LYS A 9 73.16 -31.94 -43.36
N ASN A 10 73.97 -31.95 -44.41
CA ASN A 10 73.87 -31.05 -45.57
C ASN A 10 73.78 -29.55 -45.17
N LEU A 11 74.73 -29.09 -44.36
CA LEU A 11 74.84 -27.67 -43.97
C LEU A 11 76.04 -27.02 -44.66
N ASN A 12 75.82 -25.87 -45.30
CA ASN A 12 76.81 -25.07 -46.04
C ASN A 12 77.72 -25.94 -46.93
N SER A 13 79.03 -25.97 -46.65
CA SER A 13 80.04 -26.73 -47.39
C SER A 13 80.19 -28.19 -46.96
N LEU A 14 79.51 -28.63 -45.90
CA LEU A 14 79.60 -30.00 -45.37
C LEU A 14 78.38 -30.81 -45.83
N THR A 15 78.52 -31.45 -46.99
CA THR A 15 77.52 -32.38 -47.55
C THR A 15 77.62 -33.76 -46.88
N GLY A 16 76.50 -34.47 -46.78
CA GLY A 16 76.43 -35.72 -46.04
C GLY A 16 76.12 -35.51 -44.56
N GLU A 17 76.17 -36.60 -43.80
CA GLU A 17 75.83 -36.63 -42.38
C GLU A 17 77.10 -36.69 -41.53
N TRP A 18 77.22 -35.76 -40.60
CA TRP A 18 78.38 -35.56 -39.74
C TRP A 18 77.95 -35.61 -38.28
N HIS A 19 78.76 -36.26 -37.44
CA HIS A 19 78.53 -36.36 -36.01
C HIS A 19 79.84 -36.12 -35.28
N VAL A 20 79.80 -35.19 -34.32
CA VAL A 20 80.92 -34.90 -33.41
C VAL A 20 80.43 -35.14 -31.99
N ASP A 21 81.02 -36.13 -31.34
CA ASP A 21 80.74 -36.48 -29.94
C ASP A 21 81.83 -35.88 -29.05
N PHE A 22 81.47 -34.85 -28.27
CA PHE A 22 82.38 -34.17 -27.35
C PHE A 22 82.58 -34.93 -26.03
N THR A 23 81.92 -36.08 -25.85
CA THR A 23 82.12 -36.97 -24.70
C THR A 23 83.20 -38.03 -24.94
N HIS A 24 83.72 -38.16 -26.17
CA HIS A 24 84.79 -39.09 -26.49
C HIS A 24 86.05 -38.82 -25.64
N PRO A 25 86.79 -39.84 -25.18
CA PRO A 25 87.97 -39.68 -24.31
C PRO A 25 89.03 -38.70 -24.85
N ASP A 26 89.16 -38.62 -26.18
CA ASP A 26 90.09 -37.70 -26.86
C ASP A 26 89.76 -36.21 -26.64
N TYR A 27 88.50 -35.87 -26.36
CA TYR A 27 88.07 -34.50 -26.03
C TYR A 27 87.98 -34.26 -24.51
N ALA A 28 87.69 -35.32 -23.74
CA ALA A 28 87.44 -35.23 -22.31
C ALA A 28 88.70 -35.00 -21.46
N SER A 29 89.86 -35.48 -21.92
CA SER A 29 91.12 -35.43 -21.15
C SER A 29 91.81 -34.07 -21.15
N GLY A 30 91.60 -33.24 -22.19
CA GLY A 30 92.29 -31.96 -22.37
C GLY A 30 91.44 -30.69 -22.20
N GLY A 31 90.10 -30.80 -22.23
CA GLY A 31 89.15 -29.68 -22.01
C GLY A 31 89.16 -28.57 -23.06
N ILE A 32 90.22 -28.48 -23.89
CA ILE A 32 90.38 -27.55 -25.01
C ILE A 32 90.75 -28.36 -26.24
N PHE A 33 90.04 -28.12 -27.35
CA PHE A 33 90.34 -28.72 -28.65
C PHE A 33 90.27 -27.65 -29.73
N ALA A 34 91.01 -27.86 -30.83
CA ALA A 34 91.05 -26.95 -31.96
C ALA A 34 90.44 -27.60 -33.20
N ILE A 35 89.54 -26.89 -33.88
CA ILE A 35 89.04 -27.27 -35.20
C ILE A 35 89.90 -26.55 -36.24
N THR A 36 90.82 -27.26 -36.89
CA THR A 36 91.76 -26.69 -37.87
C THR A 36 91.41 -27.11 -39.30
N GLY A 37 91.86 -26.34 -40.29
CA GLY A 37 91.60 -26.58 -41.71
C GLY A 37 91.71 -25.29 -42.54
N PRO A 38 91.71 -25.36 -43.88
CA PRO A 38 91.79 -24.16 -44.73
C PRO A 38 90.53 -23.28 -44.62
N THR A 39 90.64 -22.00 -45.01
CA THR A 39 89.49 -21.10 -45.09
C THR A 39 88.42 -21.68 -46.04
N GLY A 40 87.16 -21.69 -45.61
CA GLY A 40 86.07 -22.31 -46.38
C GLY A 40 85.83 -23.82 -46.14
N ALA A 41 86.70 -24.51 -45.37
CA ALA A 41 86.57 -25.94 -45.06
C ALA A 41 85.36 -26.33 -44.17
N GLY A 42 84.49 -25.37 -43.82
CA GLY A 42 83.29 -25.65 -43.01
C GLY A 42 83.47 -25.59 -41.49
N LYS A 43 84.61 -25.08 -40.98
CA LYS A 43 84.86 -24.93 -39.53
C LYS A 43 83.74 -24.18 -38.79
N THR A 44 83.35 -23.03 -39.33
CA THR A 44 82.27 -22.21 -38.77
C THR A 44 80.89 -22.83 -38.99
N THR A 45 80.74 -23.76 -39.95
CA THR A 45 79.48 -24.50 -40.16
C THR A 45 79.14 -25.40 -38.97
N ILE A 46 80.13 -25.95 -38.28
CA ILE A 46 79.91 -26.74 -37.06
C ILE A 46 79.31 -25.85 -35.96
N MET A 47 79.81 -24.62 -35.82
CA MET A 47 79.28 -23.65 -34.86
C MET A 47 77.88 -23.17 -35.23
N ASP A 48 77.63 -22.95 -36.52
CA ASP A 48 76.30 -22.64 -37.03
C ASP A 48 75.32 -23.80 -36.79
N ALA A 49 75.75 -25.06 -36.91
CA ALA A 49 74.91 -26.22 -36.62
C ALA A 49 74.49 -26.25 -35.14
N ILE A 50 75.38 -25.86 -34.23
CA ILE A 50 75.05 -25.75 -32.80
C ILE A 50 73.97 -24.68 -32.59
N CYS A 51 74.18 -23.47 -33.11
CA CYS A 51 73.20 -22.37 -32.99
C CYS A 51 71.86 -22.71 -33.65
N LEU A 52 71.90 -23.34 -34.83
CA LEU A 52 70.71 -23.73 -35.58
C LEU A 52 69.93 -24.82 -34.85
N GLY A 53 70.61 -25.82 -34.30
CA GLY A 53 69.97 -26.88 -33.52
C GLY A 53 69.34 -26.35 -32.22
N LEU A 54 70.00 -25.41 -31.53
CA LEU A 54 69.48 -24.83 -30.30
C LEU A 54 68.39 -23.79 -30.56
N TYR A 55 68.63 -22.76 -31.37
CA TYR A 55 67.74 -21.58 -31.46
C TYR A 55 67.06 -21.43 -32.83
N GLY A 56 67.27 -22.36 -33.77
CA GLY A 56 66.68 -22.29 -35.11
C GLY A 56 67.21 -21.13 -35.97
N ARG A 57 68.32 -20.48 -35.56
CA ARG A 57 68.96 -19.33 -36.22
C ARG A 57 70.47 -19.44 -36.15
N THR A 58 71.19 -18.73 -37.02
CA THR A 58 72.67 -18.71 -37.01
C THR A 58 73.20 -17.30 -36.93
N PRO A 59 74.43 -17.09 -36.41
CA PRO A 59 75.01 -15.75 -36.29
C PRO A 59 75.21 -15.03 -37.64
N ARG A 60 75.25 -15.78 -38.74
CA ARG A 60 75.49 -15.26 -40.09
C ARG A 60 74.20 -15.01 -40.87
N LEU A 61 73.08 -15.61 -40.46
CA LEU A 61 71.79 -15.50 -41.13
C LEU A 61 70.68 -15.31 -40.09
N ASP A 62 70.08 -14.12 -40.09
CA ASP A 62 69.13 -13.70 -39.07
C ASP A 62 67.90 -14.63 -38.95
N LYS A 63 67.36 -15.15 -40.07
CA LYS A 63 66.17 -16.01 -40.05
C LYS A 63 66.21 -17.08 -41.16
N VAL A 64 66.07 -18.34 -40.74
CA VAL A 64 65.73 -19.44 -41.65
C VAL A 64 64.20 -19.56 -41.70
N THR A 65 63.61 -19.42 -42.87
CA THR A 65 62.15 -19.40 -43.05
C THR A 65 61.69 -20.41 -44.10
N LYS A 66 60.37 -20.56 -44.26
CA LYS A 66 59.80 -21.38 -45.35
C LYS A 66 60.23 -20.85 -46.73
N SER A 67 60.48 -19.54 -46.86
CA SER A 67 60.76 -18.90 -48.15
C SER A 67 62.26 -18.78 -48.46
N SER A 68 63.13 -18.84 -47.45
CA SER A 68 64.58 -18.77 -47.64
C SER A 68 65.34 -19.62 -46.62
N ASN A 69 66.21 -20.49 -47.12
CA ASN A 69 67.18 -21.24 -46.36
C ASN A 69 68.49 -21.33 -47.16
N GLU A 70 69.41 -20.40 -46.87
CA GLU A 70 70.73 -20.33 -47.49
C GLU A 70 71.76 -21.24 -46.79
N ILE A 71 71.38 -21.89 -45.68
CA ILE A 71 72.26 -22.80 -44.92
C ILE A 71 72.25 -24.20 -45.55
N MET A 72 71.16 -24.63 -46.18
CA MET A 72 71.09 -25.94 -46.83
C MET A 72 72.10 -26.05 -47.99
N SER A 73 72.93 -27.08 -47.99
CA SER A 73 73.92 -27.31 -49.06
C SER A 73 73.26 -27.39 -50.43
N ARG A 74 73.92 -26.82 -51.46
CA ARG A 74 73.41 -26.82 -52.84
C ARG A 74 73.20 -28.25 -53.36
N GLN A 75 72.20 -28.42 -54.23
CA GLN A 75 71.82 -29.70 -54.83
C GLN A 75 71.35 -30.78 -53.83
N THR A 76 70.96 -30.39 -52.62
CA THR A 76 70.36 -31.29 -51.62
C THR A 76 68.89 -30.94 -51.35
N GLY A 77 68.10 -31.93 -50.91
CA GLY A 77 66.66 -31.77 -50.65
C GLY A 77 66.27 -31.74 -49.17
N GLU A 78 67.21 -31.91 -48.26
CA GLU A 78 66.98 -31.89 -46.80
C GLU A 78 68.25 -31.51 -46.04
N CYS A 79 68.08 -30.84 -44.90
CA CYS A 79 69.14 -30.56 -43.94
C CYS A 79 68.60 -30.63 -42.50
N PHE A 80 69.46 -30.97 -41.55
CA PHE A 80 69.12 -30.90 -40.13
C PHE A 80 70.34 -30.58 -39.27
N ALA A 81 70.09 -30.09 -38.07
CA ALA A 81 71.05 -29.88 -37.01
C ALA A 81 70.46 -30.37 -35.69
N GLU A 82 71.17 -31.24 -35.00
CA GLU A 82 70.81 -31.83 -33.72
C GLU A 82 71.92 -31.58 -32.71
N VAL A 83 71.57 -31.09 -31.54
CA VAL A 83 72.51 -30.76 -30.47
C VAL A 83 72.04 -31.43 -29.19
N THR A 84 72.92 -32.21 -28.59
CA THR A 84 72.70 -32.77 -27.25
C THR A 84 73.52 -31.98 -26.24
N PHE A 85 72.89 -31.50 -25.17
CA PHE A 85 73.54 -30.69 -24.14
C PHE A 85 72.99 -30.98 -22.74
N GLU A 86 73.76 -30.59 -21.72
CA GLU A 86 73.44 -30.77 -20.31
C GLU A 86 73.42 -29.42 -19.58
N THR A 87 72.44 -29.25 -18.70
CA THR A 87 72.37 -28.13 -17.75
C THR A 87 72.13 -28.68 -16.34
N GLN A 88 72.14 -27.81 -15.33
CA GLN A 88 71.80 -28.23 -13.95
C GLN A 88 70.39 -28.83 -13.83
N LYS A 89 69.51 -28.58 -14.81
CA LYS A 89 68.12 -29.03 -14.82
C LYS A 89 67.92 -30.40 -15.51
N GLY A 90 68.88 -30.86 -16.32
CA GLY A 90 68.78 -32.14 -17.04
C GLY A 90 69.59 -32.20 -18.33
N ARG A 91 69.45 -33.31 -19.06
CA ARG A 91 70.06 -33.54 -20.38
C ARG A 91 69.01 -33.45 -21.48
N TYR A 92 69.29 -32.64 -22.48
CA TYR A 92 68.33 -32.32 -23.53
C TYR A 92 68.93 -32.53 -24.92
N ARG A 93 68.06 -32.85 -25.86
CA ARG A 93 68.37 -32.99 -27.28
C ARG A 93 67.45 -32.10 -28.09
N CYS A 94 68.02 -31.08 -28.73
CA CYS A 94 67.31 -30.23 -29.67
C CYS A 94 67.55 -30.69 -31.10
N HIS A 95 66.49 -30.84 -31.87
CA HIS A 95 66.54 -31.25 -33.27
C HIS A 95 65.83 -30.22 -34.14
N TRP A 96 66.59 -29.57 -35.03
CA TRP A 96 66.08 -28.66 -36.05
C TRP A 96 66.23 -29.30 -37.42
N SER A 97 65.17 -29.31 -38.23
CA SER A 97 65.21 -29.87 -39.59
C SER A 97 64.36 -29.10 -40.58
N GLN A 98 64.77 -29.11 -41.85
CA GLN A 98 63.99 -28.56 -42.95
C GLN A 98 64.23 -29.38 -44.22
N HIS A 99 63.18 -29.56 -45.01
CA HIS A 99 63.25 -30.30 -46.27
C HIS A 99 62.50 -29.58 -47.39
N ARG A 100 62.85 -29.93 -48.62
CA ARG A 100 62.13 -29.54 -49.84
C ARG A 100 61.02 -30.53 -50.14
N SER A 101 60.07 -30.13 -50.97
CA SER A 101 58.98 -31.00 -51.43
C SER A 101 59.55 -32.29 -52.04
N ARG A 102 59.05 -33.44 -51.58
CA ARG A 102 59.51 -34.79 -51.98
C ARG A 102 61.03 -35.02 -51.83
N LYS A 103 61.72 -34.21 -51.02
CA LYS A 103 63.19 -34.24 -50.79
C LYS A 103 64.03 -34.11 -52.07
N LYS A 104 63.49 -33.44 -53.11
CA LYS A 104 64.23 -33.13 -54.34
C LYS A 104 64.95 -31.80 -54.20
N SER A 105 66.14 -31.67 -54.82
CA SER A 105 66.98 -30.48 -54.75
C SER A 105 66.30 -29.21 -55.29
N ASP A 106 65.38 -29.36 -56.24
CA ASP A 106 64.64 -28.27 -56.89
C ASP A 106 63.19 -28.11 -56.37
N GLY A 107 62.83 -28.81 -55.29
CA GLY A 107 61.51 -28.70 -54.68
C GLY A 107 61.36 -27.43 -53.82
N GLU A 108 60.11 -26.97 -53.63
CA GLU A 108 59.80 -25.87 -52.71
C GLU A 108 60.14 -26.20 -51.25
N LEU A 109 60.69 -25.23 -50.53
CA LEU A 109 61.03 -25.35 -49.11
C LEU A 109 59.77 -25.50 -48.25
N GLN A 110 59.78 -26.50 -47.37
CA GLN A 110 58.72 -26.73 -46.39
C GLN A 110 59.00 -25.99 -45.08
N GLN A 111 58.00 -25.93 -44.19
CA GLN A 111 58.16 -25.32 -42.88
C GLN A 111 59.22 -26.10 -42.08
N ALA A 112 60.16 -25.38 -41.46
CA ALA A 112 61.14 -25.99 -40.57
C ALA A 112 60.45 -26.62 -39.36
N ARG A 113 60.99 -27.72 -38.86
CA ARG A 113 60.60 -28.34 -37.59
C ARG A 113 61.70 -28.11 -36.58
N HIS A 114 61.31 -27.78 -35.36
CA HIS A 114 62.23 -27.58 -34.26
C HIS A 114 61.60 -28.19 -33.02
N GLU A 115 62.28 -29.14 -32.43
CA GLU A 115 61.80 -29.85 -31.25
C GLU A 115 62.92 -30.01 -30.23
N ILE A 116 62.53 -30.04 -28.96
CA ILE A 116 63.41 -30.38 -27.84
C ILE A 116 62.85 -31.61 -27.13
N SER A 117 63.72 -32.57 -26.87
CA SER A 117 63.40 -33.82 -26.20
C SER A 117 64.35 -34.04 -25.03
N ASP A 118 63.92 -34.86 -24.07
CA ASP A 118 64.80 -35.37 -23.02
C ASP A 118 65.79 -36.37 -23.64
N ALA A 119 67.09 -36.19 -23.37
CA ALA A 119 68.13 -36.94 -24.07
C ALA A 119 68.18 -38.43 -23.70
N ASP A 120 67.74 -38.78 -22.49
CA ASP A 120 67.81 -40.13 -21.94
C ASP A 120 66.53 -40.93 -22.25
N SER A 121 65.36 -40.32 -22.07
CA SER A 121 64.04 -40.95 -22.32
C SER A 121 63.52 -40.77 -23.75
N LYS A 122 64.09 -39.85 -24.53
CA LYS A 122 63.67 -39.48 -25.90
C LYS A 122 62.23 -38.97 -26.01
N ILE A 123 61.62 -38.56 -24.90
CA ILE A 123 60.28 -37.97 -24.88
C ILE A 123 60.39 -36.53 -25.41
N VAL A 124 59.57 -36.17 -26.39
CA VAL A 124 59.49 -34.79 -26.90
C VAL A 124 58.83 -33.91 -25.84
N LEU A 125 59.55 -32.89 -25.41
CA LEU A 125 59.11 -31.93 -24.38
C LEU A 125 58.36 -30.76 -25.02
N GLU A 126 58.84 -30.26 -26.16
CA GLU A 126 58.18 -29.21 -26.95
C GLU A 126 58.55 -29.32 -28.43
N SER A 127 57.63 -28.96 -29.33
CA SER A 127 57.78 -29.11 -30.80
C SER A 127 57.34 -27.88 -31.61
N LYS A 128 56.79 -26.84 -30.97
CA LYS A 128 56.51 -25.56 -31.61
C LYS A 128 57.72 -24.64 -31.55
N ILE A 129 58.15 -24.12 -32.70
CA ILE A 129 59.38 -23.32 -32.86
C ILE A 129 59.53 -22.18 -31.84
N ASN A 130 58.46 -21.41 -31.57
CA ASN A 130 58.55 -20.28 -30.62
C ASN A 130 58.66 -20.76 -29.16
N GLU A 131 57.90 -21.80 -28.79
CA GLU A 131 57.88 -22.35 -27.43
C GLU A 131 59.18 -23.13 -27.13
N VAL A 132 59.79 -23.78 -28.14
CA VAL A 132 61.13 -24.40 -28.01
C VAL A 132 62.19 -23.37 -27.66
N GLY A 133 62.17 -22.19 -28.28
CA GLY A 133 63.11 -21.10 -27.97
C GLY A 133 62.99 -20.63 -26.51
N GLU A 134 61.78 -20.38 -26.04
CA GLU A 134 61.52 -19.99 -24.63
C GLU A 134 61.89 -21.13 -23.66
N PHE A 135 61.64 -22.37 -24.03
CA PHE A 135 62.02 -23.52 -23.21
C PHE A 135 63.54 -23.61 -23.05
N ILE A 136 64.27 -23.39 -24.13
CA ILE A 136 65.74 -23.39 -24.11
C ILE A 136 66.26 -22.24 -23.26
N GLU A 137 65.70 -21.04 -23.40
CA GLU A 137 66.05 -19.90 -22.55
C GLU A 137 65.82 -20.21 -21.06
N LYS A 138 64.69 -20.84 -20.70
CA LYS A 138 64.44 -21.30 -19.33
C LYS A 138 65.39 -22.41 -18.88
N ALA A 139 65.78 -23.31 -19.77
CA ALA A 139 66.63 -24.46 -19.44
C ALA A 139 68.12 -24.08 -19.31
N THR A 140 68.61 -23.16 -20.15
CA THR A 140 70.01 -22.73 -20.22
C THR A 140 70.27 -21.42 -19.49
N GLY A 141 69.24 -20.60 -19.27
CA GLY A 141 69.33 -19.25 -18.73
C GLY A 141 69.79 -18.20 -19.77
N MET A 142 69.81 -18.57 -21.06
CA MET A 142 70.38 -17.73 -22.12
C MET A 142 69.51 -17.74 -23.36
N ASP A 143 69.13 -16.55 -23.83
CA ASP A 143 68.57 -16.32 -25.17
C ASP A 143 69.66 -16.45 -26.26
N PHE A 144 69.26 -16.36 -27.53
CA PHE A 144 70.17 -16.47 -28.67
C PHE A 144 71.27 -15.39 -28.69
N GLU A 145 70.92 -14.14 -28.38
CA GLU A 145 71.88 -13.03 -28.40
C GLU A 145 72.94 -13.21 -27.30
N ARG A 146 72.54 -13.71 -26.14
CA ARG A 146 73.48 -14.01 -25.05
C ARG A 146 74.34 -15.21 -25.34
N PHE A 147 73.76 -16.28 -25.90
CA PHE A 147 74.53 -17.47 -26.26
C PHE A 147 75.67 -17.09 -27.24
N THR A 148 75.38 -16.24 -28.23
CA THR A 148 76.36 -15.76 -29.22
C THR A 148 77.30 -14.66 -28.71
N ARG A 149 77.00 -14.01 -27.58
CA ARG A 149 77.88 -13.00 -26.96
C ARG A 149 78.73 -13.55 -25.81
N SER A 150 78.32 -14.64 -25.15
CA SER A 150 78.96 -15.16 -23.93
C SER A 150 79.55 -16.57 -24.07
N MET A 151 78.92 -17.47 -24.83
CA MET A 151 79.33 -18.88 -24.88
C MET A 151 79.90 -19.30 -26.24
N LEU A 152 79.37 -18.76 -27.34
CA LEU A 152 79.90 -18.93 -28.68
C LEU A 152 80.31 -17.58 -29.26
N LEU A 153 81.59 -17.23 -29.18
CA LEU A 153 82.11 -16.01 -29.80
C LEU A 153 82.30 -16.23 -31.30
N ALA A 154 81.27 -15.90 -32.09
CA ALA A 154 81.39 -15.85 -33.54
C ALA A 154 82.44 -14.80 -33.97
N GLN A 155 83.12 -15.04 -35.09
CA GLN A 155 84.15 -14.15 -35.61
C GLN A 155 83.59 -12.72 -35.79
N GLY A 156 84.09 -11.76 -34.99
CA GLY A 156 83.62 -10.35 -34.97
C GLY A 156 82.58 -9.99 -33.90
N GLY A 157 81.93 -10.96 -33.24
CA GLY A 157 80.84 -10.71 -32.27
C GLY A 157 81.29 -10.12 -30.93
N PHE A 158 82.54 -10.35 -30.50
CA PHE A 158 83.06 -9.81 -29.25
C PHE A 158 83.23 -8.29 -29.26
N ALA A 159 83.58 -7.70 -30.42
CA ALA A 159 83.72 -6.25 -30.56
C ALA A 159 82.37 -5.53 -30.38
N VAL A 160 81.27 -6.15 -30.78
CA VAL A 160 79.90 -5.61 -30.65
C VAL A 160 79.50 -5.45 -29.18
N PHE A 161 79.86 -6.41 -28.32
CA PHE A 161 79.60 -6.29 -26.88
C PHE A 161 80.38 -5.15 -26.22
N LEU A 162 81.66 -4.97 -26.58
CA LEU A 162 82.50 -3.87 -26.06
C LEU A 162 82.03 -2.49 -26.54
N GLN A 163 81.46 -2.42 -27.75
CA GLN A 163 81.03 -1.17 -28.39
C GLN A 163 79.56 -0.79 -28.14
N ALA A 164 78.75 -1.70 -27.59
CA ALA A 164 77.33 -1.45 -27.31
C ALA A 164 77.12 -0.21 -26.44
N SER A 165 75.99 0.48 -26.57
CA SER A 165 75.69 1.66 -25.74
C SER A 165 75.41 1.24 -24.27
N PRO A 166 75.52 2.14 -23.28
CA PRO A 166 75.20 1.82 -21.88
C PRO A 166 73.80 1.23 -21.69
N ASN A 167 72.80 1.70 -22.45
CA ASN A 167 71.42 1.20 -22.39
C ASN A 167 71.27 -0.23 -22.95
N GLU A 168 72.08 -0.62 -23.93
CA GLU A 168 72.08 -1.98 -24.49
C GLU A 168 72.95 -2.94 -23.65
N ARG A 169 73.97 -2.41 -22.96
CA ARG A 169 74.81 -3.18 -22.02
C ARG A 169 74.11 -3.46 -20.70
N ALA A 170 73.34 -2.49 -20.18
CA ALA A 170 72.67 -2.58 -18.89
C ALA A 170 71.82 -3.85 -18.71
N PRO A 171 70.90 -4.23 -19.63
CA PRO A 171 70.08 -5.43 -19.45
C PRO A 171 70.88 -6.74 -19.51
N ILE A 172 71.96 -6.78 -20.30
CA ILE A 172 72.86 -7.95 -20.39
C ILE A 172 73.61 -8.13 -19.08
N LEU A 173 74.16 -7.04 -18.54
CA LEU A 173 74.87 -7.07 -17.26
C LEU A 173 73.91 -7.40 -16.11
N GLU A 174 72.73 -6.77 -16.09
CA GLU A 174 71.72 -6.97 -15.04
C GLU A 174 71.28 -8.43 -14.92
N GLN A 175 71.11 -9.14 -16.04
CA GLN A 175 70.73 -10.54 -16.01
C GLN A 175 71.91 -11.51 -15.79
N ILE A 176 73.15 -11.13 -16.14
CA ILE A 176 74.36 -11.89 -15.75
C ILE A 176 74.59 -11.79 -14.23
N THR A 177 74.39 -10.61 -13.65
CA THR A 177 74.58 -10.36 -12.21
C THR A 177 73.35 -10.68 -11.37
N GLY A 178 72.20 -11.00 -12.00
CA GLY A 178 70.95 -11.31 -11.33
C GLY A 178 70.31 -10.11 -10.60
N THR A 179 70.58 -8.88 -11.06
CA THR A 179 70.14 -7.63 -10.42
C THR A 179 68.83 -7.06 -10.96
N GLU A 180 68.03 -7.89 -11.64
CA GLU A 180 66.73 -7.54 -12.26
C GLU A 180 65.74 -6.84 -11.30
N ILE A 181 65.90 -7.12 -10.00
CA ILE A 181 65.11 -6.54 -8.93
C ILE A 181 65.11 -5.00 -8.93
N TYR A 182 66.21 -4.36 -9.35
CA TYR A 182 66.33 -2.90 -9.31
C TYR A 182 65.53 -2.24 -10.44
N SER A 183 65.51 -2.85 -11.63
CA SER A 183 64.64 -2.41 -12.72
C SER A 183 63.16 -2.55 -12.34
N GLN A 184 62.77 -3.67 -11.72
CA GLN A 184 61.40 -3.87 -11.24
C GLN A 184 60.97 -2.86 -10.17
N ILE A 185 61.88 -2.49 -9.25
CA ILE A 185 61.62 -1.44 -8.25
C ILE A 185 61.39 -0.09 -8.93
N SER A 186 62.25 0.28 -9.89
CA SER A 186 62.12 1.54 -10.64
C SER A 186 60.77 1.64 -11.36
N MET A 187 60.35 0.55 -12.03
CA MET A 187 59.05 0.47 -12.68
C MET A 187 57.89 0.67 -11.69
N LYS A 188 57.92 0.00 -10.53
CA LYS A 188 56.87 0.15 -9.50
C LYS A 188 56.80 1.56 -8.92
N VAL A 189 57.95 2.21 -8.71
CA VAL A 189 58.00 3.59 -8.21
C VAL A 189 57.37 4.54 -9.23
N HIS A 190 57.70 4.39 -10.51
CA HIS A 190 57.10 5.21 -11.57
C HIS A 190 55.58 5.00 -11.65
N GLN A 191 55.12 3.74 -11.63
CA GLN A 191 53.70 3.41 -11.65
C GLN A 191 52.96 4.08 -10.49
N ARG A 192 53.46 3.95 -9.26
CA ARG A 192 52.83 4.54 -8.07
C ARG A 192 52.81 6.07 -8.13
N ARG A 193 53.85 6.70 -8.66
CA ARG A 193 53.87 8.16 -8.87
C ARG A 193 52.75 8.60 -9.81
N THR A 194 52.58 7.89 -10.93
CA THR A 194 51.51 8.18 -11.90
C THR A 194 50.13 8.04 -11.25
N GLU A 195 49.88 6.92 -10.56
CA GLU A 195 48.60 6.68 -9.88
C GLU A 195 48.24 7.77 -8.85
N GLU A 196 49.21 8.25 -8.05
CA GLU A 196 48.97 9.31 -7.09
C GLU A 196 48.81 10.69 -7.75
N HIS A 197 49.45 10.92 -8.89
CA HIS A 197 49.26 12.14 -9.66
C HIS A 197 47.86 12.23 -10.27
N ASP A 198 47.36 11.13 -10.84
CA ASP A 198 46.02 11.05 -11.41
C ASP A 198 44.95 11.29 -10.34
N LYS A 199 45.11 10.74 -9.12
CA LYS A 199 44.22 11.04 -7.98
C LYS A 199 44.23 12.52 -7.61
N LEU A 200 45.40 13.14 -7.59
CA LEU A 200 45.54 14.56 -7.28
C LEU A 200 44.84 15.43 -8.33
N GLU A 201 44.93 15.08 -9.62
CA GLU A 201 44.19 15.78 -10.68
C GLU A 201 42.67 15.66 -10.50
N ILE A 202 42.16 14.48 -10.13
CA ILE A 202 40.74 14.28 -9.83
C ILE A 202 40.29 15.19 -8.69
N PHE A 203 41.02 15.21 -7.56
CA PHE A 203 40.67 16.08 -6.44
C PHE A 203 40.75 17.57 -6.78
N GLN A 204 41.72 17.98 -7.61
CA GLN A 204 41.80 19.36 -8.08
C GLN A 204 40.67 19.72 -9.04
N ALA A 205 40.19 18.79 -9.86
CA ALA A 205 39.03 18.99 -10.72
C ALA A 205 37.74 19.10 -9.89
N GLU A 206 37.57 18.27 -8.85
CA GLU A 206 36.46 18.36 -7.90
C GLU A 206 36.45 19.72 -7.17
N LEU A 207 37.62 20.17 -6.69
CA LEU A 207 37.76 21.47 -6.03
C LEU A 207 37.50 22.66 -6.96
N LYS A 208 37.86 22.57 -8.26
CA LYS A 208 37.53 23.61 -9.25
C LYS A 208 36.01 23.74 -9.50
N GLY A 209 35.23 22.70 -9.23
CA GLY A 209 33.76 22.74 -9.27
C GLY A 209 33.13 23.47 -8.08
N ILE A 210 33.89 23.70 -7.01
CA ILE A 210 33.43 24.40 -5.80
C ILE A 210 33.88 25.85 -5.88
N GLN A 211 32.99 26.73 -6.37
CA GLN A 211 33.18 28.17 -6.24
C GLN A 211 33.04 28.57 -4.77
N VAL A 212 34.17 28.85 -4.12
CA VAL A 212 34.19 29.43 -2.78
C VAL A 212 33.84 30.90 -2.92
N LEU A 213 32.64 31.27 -2.44
CA LEU A 213 32.19 32.66 -2.36
C LEU A 213 33.16 33.45 -1.48
N SER A 214 33.54 34.64 -1.94
CA SER A 214 34.27 35.58 -1.09
C SER A 214 33.37 36.09 0.05
N GLU A 215 33.98 36.55 1.15
CA GLU A 215 33.22 37.10 2.29
C GLU A 215 32.32 38.28 1.87
N ASP A 216 32.75 39.06 0.87
CA ASP A 216 31.98 40.17 0.31
C ASP A 216 30.78 39.69 -0.52
N GLU A 217 30.95 38.68 -1.39
CA GLU A 217 29.86 38.09 -2.17
C GLU A 217 28.83 37.39 -1.28
N GLU A 218 29.29 36.67 -0.25
CA GLU A 218 28.39 36.06 0.74
C GLU A 218 27.59 37.13 1.49
N ARG A 219 28.23 38.23 1.88
CA ARG A 219 27.57 39.35 2.56
C ARG A 219 26.55 40.04 1.68
N ASP A 220 26.83 40.25 0.40
CA ASP A 220 25.91 40.85 -0.56
C ASP A 220 24.71 39.93 -0.82
N LEU A 221 24.94 38.64 -1.00
CA LEU A 221 23.86 37.65 -1.16
C LEU A 221 22.99 37.54 0.10
N ARG A 222 23.57 37.56 1.30
CA ARG A 222 22.80 37.59 2.56
C ARG A 222 21.99 38.87 2.71
N THR A 223 22.54 40.00 2.28
CA THR A 223 21.82 41.29 2.31
C THR A 223 20.65 41.27 1.32
N GLY A 224 20.87 40.78 0.10
CA GLY A 224 19.83 40.59 -0.91
C GLY A 224 18.75 39.61 -0.46
N LEU A 225 19.12 38.50 0.18
CA LEU A 225 18.18 37.53 0.77
C LEU A 225 17.28 38.22 1.81
N LYS A 226 17.88 38.95 2.75
CA LYS A 226 17.13 39.65 3.81
C LYS A 226 16.18 40.72 3.26
N GLU A 227 16.58 41.41 2.19
CA GLU A 227 15.69 42.35 1.49
C GLU A 227 14.52 41.64 0.82
N LYS A 228 14.78 40.50 0.15
CA LYS A 228 13.75 39.69 -0.50
C LYS A 228 12.78 39.05 0.49
N GLU A 229 13.26 38.51 1.60
CA GLU A 229 12.43 38.04 2.72
C GLU A 229 11.55 39.17 3.27
N GLY A 230 12.10 40.38 3.41
CA GLY A 230 11.32 41.56 3.81
C GLY A 230 10.23 41.95 2.79
N GLN A 231 10.51 41.80 1.49
CA GLN A 231 9.53 42.02 0.42
C GLN A 231 8.45 40.94 0.43
N GLU A 232 8.83 39.68 0.64
CA GLU A 232 7.91 38.55 0.76
C GLU A 232 6.94 38.73 1.92
N ILE A 233 7.43 39.09 3.11
CA ILE A 233 6.57 39.35 4.29
C ILE A 233 5.56 40.48 4.00
N LYS A 234 5.99 41.56 3.34
CA LYS A 234 5.09 42.67 2.97
C LYS A 234 4.03 42.22 1.96
N LEU A 235 4.41 41.45 0.95
CA LEU A 235 3.50 40.93 -0.07
C LEU A 235 2.53 39.91 0.51
N ALA A 236 3.01 39.01 1.36
CA ALA A 236 2.17 38.06 2.10
C ALA A 236 1.15 38.78 2.99
N GLY A 237 1.55 39.86 3.66
CA GLY A 237 0.64 40.73 4.39
C GLY A 237 -0.47 41.32 3.51
N LYS A 238 -0.10 41.87 2.34
CA LYS A 238 -1.08 42.40 1.37
C LYS A 238 -2.03 41.34 0.85
N VAL A 239 -1.52 40.14 0.52
CA VAL A 239 -2.34 39.01 0.07
C VAL A 239 -3.33 38.61 1.17
N ASN A 240 -2.88 38.55 2.42
CA ASN A 240 -3.75 38.23 3.55
C ASN A 240 -4.85 39.28 3.75
N ASP A 241 -4.53 40.57 3.65
CA ASP A 241 -5.55 41.62 3.77
C ASP A 241 -6.53 41.65 2.60
N MET A 242 -6.06 41.33 1.38
CA MET A 242 -6.92 41.18 0.20
C MET A 242 -7.80 39.94 0.31
N HIS A 243 -7.29 38.85 0.89
CA HIS A 243 -8.06 37.66 1.21
C HIS A 243 -9.15 37.97 2.24
N LYS A 244 -8.84 38.64 3.35
CA LYS A 244 -9.85 39.09 4.32
C LYS A 244 -10.94 39.94 3.67
N SER A 245 -10.56 40.85 2.76
CA SER A 245 -11.52 41.69 2.04
C SER A 245 -12.42 40.86 1.11
N LEU A 246 -11.88 39.85 0.43
CA LEU A 246 -12.65 38.92 -0.39
C LEU A 246 -13.58 38.04 0.46
N THR A 247 -13.10 37.53 1.60
CA THR A 247 -13.94 36.77 2.53
C THR A 247 -15.08 37.63 3.07
N TRP A 248 -14.82 38.90 3.39
CA TRP A 248 -15.85 39.84 3.84
C TRP A 248 -16.89 40.11 2.75
N LEU A 249 -16.46 40.37 1.51
CA LEU A 249 -17.37 40.53 0.36
C LEU A 249 -18.18 39.26 0.08
N GLY A 250 -17.56 38.08 0.19
CA GLY A 250 -18.26 36.79 0.09
C GLY A 250 -19.30 36.62 1.20
N GLY A 251 -18.99 37.07 2.42
CA GLY A 251 -19.93 37.10 3.54
C GLY A 251 -21.12 38.04 3.28
N ILE A 252 -20.87 39.23 2.74
CA ILE A 252 -21.95 40.16 2.34
C ILE A 252 -22.86 39.50 1.31
N PHE A 253 -22.29 38.91 0.26
CA PHE A 253 -23.07 38.25 -0.79
C PHE A 253 -23.91 37.08 -0.25
N ALA A 254 -23.36 36.30 0.68
CA ALA A 254 -24.09 35.22 1.35
C ALA A 254 -25.28 35.76 2.17
N ILE A 255 -25.07 36.84 2.93
CA ILE A 255 -26.13 37.49 3.72
C ILE A 255 -27.19 38.11 2.80
N GLU A 256 -26.80 38.74 1.69
CA GLU A 256 -27.75 39.28 0.70
C GLU A 256 -28.60 38.18 0.07
N LYS A 257 -27.99 37.02 -0.22
CA LYS A 257 -28.71 35.84 -0.71
C LYS A 257 -29.68 35.30 0.34
N GLU A 258 -29.25 35.14 1.59
CA GLU A 258 -30.13 34.73 2.69
C GLU A 258 -31.29 35.71 2.91
N LEU A 259 -31.03 37.02 2.83
CA LEU A 259 -32.08 38.04 2.90
C LEU A 259 -33.09 37.88 1.76
N GLY A 260 -32.63 37.63 0.53
CA GLY A 260 -33.52 37.37 -0.61
C GLY A 260 -34.35 36.09 -0.45
N GLU A 261 -33.77 35.02 0.10
CA GLU A 261 -34.49 33.78 0.40
C GLU A 261 -35.51 33.97 1.54
N LEU A 262 -35.14 34.73 2.58
CA LEU A 262 -36.03 35.06 3.68
C LEU A 262 -37.18 35.96 3.24
N ASP A 263 -36.93 36.94 2.36
CA ASP A 263 -37.97 37.79 1.80
C ASP A 263 -38.97 36.98 0.96
N LYS A 264 -38.47 36.05 0.12
CA LYS A 264 -39.34 35.09 -0.59
C LYS A 264 -40.17 34.25 0.38
N LYS A 265 -39.55 33.66 1.40
CA LYS A 265 -40.27 32.88 2.42
C LYS A 265 -41.31 33.72 3.16
N GLN A 266 -41.01 34.98 3.46
CA GLN A 266 -41.95 35.90 4.08
C GLN A 266 -43.15 36.13 3.15
N GLN A 267 -42.91 36.45 1.88
CA GLN A 267 -43.97 36.64 0.89
C GLN A 267 -44.84 35.39 0.72
N ASP A 268 -44.23 34.20 0.71
CA ASP A 268 -44.95 32.93 0.63
C ASP A 268 -45.78 32.65 1.89
N PHE A 269 -45.24 32.96 3.08
CA PHE A 269 -46.00 32.89 4.34
C PHE A 269 -47.15 33.88 4.38
N GLU A 270 -46.97 35.09 3.86
CA GLU A 270 -48.03 36.10 3.75
C GLU A 270 -49.16 35.58 2.85
N LYS A 271 -48.84 35.02 1.67
CA LYS A 271 -49.81 34.38 0.76
C LYS A 271 -50.52 33.19 1.40
N LEU A 272 -49.78 32.32 2.09
CA LEU A 272 -50.34 31.17 2.80
C LEU A 272 -51.27 31.63 3.94
N ARG A 273 -50.91 32.70 4.65
CA ARG A 273 -51.72 33.29 5.71
C ARG A 273 -53.01 33.89 5.15
N GLU A 274 -52.93 34.62 4.04
CA GLU A 274 -54.10 35.15 3.33
C GLU A 274 -55.02 34.03 2.82
N ALA A 275 -54.45 32.97 2.26
CA ALA A 275 -55.20 31.79 1.81
C ALA A 275 -55.84 31.02 2.98
N PHE A 276 -55.18 30.96 4.15
CA PHE A 276 -55.66 30.29 5.36
C PHE A 276 -56.64 31.14 6.18
N GLU A 277 -56.69 32.46 5.98
CA GLU A 277 -57.61 33.38 6.68
C GLU A 277 -59.09 32.90 6.72
N PRO A 278 -59.72 32.42 5.62
CA PRO A 278 -61.08 31.87 5.68
C PRO A 278 -61.19 30.60 6.52
N GLU A 279 -60.19 29.70 6.48
CA GLU A 279 -60.16 28.50 7.33
C GLU A 279 -59.91 28.84 8.80
N SER A 280 -59.07 29.83 9.09
CA SER A 280 -58.84 30.36 10.43
C SER A 280 -60.15 30.87 11.05
N LYS A 281 -60.95 31.64 10.30
CA LYS A 281 -62.29 32.08 10.75
C LYS A 281 -63.24 30.91 10.99
N LYS A 282 -63.17 29.86 10.16
CA LYS A 282 -63.96 28.63 10.34
C LYS A 282 -63.52 27.86 11.59
N LEU A 283 -62.21 27.75 11.82
CA LEU A 283 -61.62 27.12 12.99
C LEU A 283 -61.97 27.89 14.27
N GLU A 284 -61.97 29.23 14.23
CA GLU A 284 -62.34 30.06 15.37
C GLU A 284 -63.82 29.84 15.77
N LYS A 285 -64.72 29.76 14.78
CA LYS A 285 -66.12 29.36 15.00
C LYS A 285 -66.22 27.95 15.57
N SER A 286 -65.42 27.01 15.05
CA SER A 286 -65.39 25.63 15.55
C SER A 286 -64.87 25.53 16.99
N ARG A 287 -63.84 26.32 17.35
CA ARG A 287 -63.32 26.42 18.74
C ARG A 287 -64.35 27.04 19.69
N LYS A 288 -65.08 28.07 19.25
CA LYS A 288 -66.21 28.65 19.99
C LYS A 288 -67.35 27.64 20.19
N ALA A 289 -67.59 26.74 19.23
CA ALA A 289 -68.53 25.63 19.39
C ALA A 289 -67.97 24.53 20.31
N LEU A 290 -66.68 24.23 20.21
CA LEU A 290 -65.99 23.23 21.04
C LEU A 290 -66.02 23.60 22.53
N SER A 291 -65.89 24.89 22.88
CA SER A 291 -66.03 25.34 24.28
C SER A 291 -67.42 25.05 24.87
N LEU A 292 -68.44 24.91 24.01
CA LEU A 292 -69.81 24.58 24.42
C LEU A 292 -70.10 23.07 24.32
N GLU A 293 -69.18 22.26 23.79
CA GLU A 293 -69.38 20.82 23.63
C GLU A 293 -69.50 20.11 24.99
N GLY A 294 -68.70 20.53 25.98
CA GLY A 294 -68.76 20.00 27.35
C GLY A 294 -70.12 20.23 28.00
N ASP A 295 -70.59 21.48 27.97
CA ASP A 295 -71.89 21.86 28.51
C ASP A 295 -73.05 21.21 27.74
N TYR A 296 -72.95 21.14 26.41
CA TYR A 296 -73.96 20.49 25.56
C TYR A 296 -74.03 18.97 25.78
N ARG A 297 -72.88 18.29 25.89
CA ARG A 297 -72.82 16.87 26.26
C ARG A 297 -73.40 16.66 27.67
N GLY A 298 -73.11 17.55 28.61
CA GLY A 298 -73.67 17.52 29.96
C GLY A 298 -75.20 17.64 29.95
N VAL A 299 -75.76 18.62 29.24
CA VAL A 299 -77.21 18.81 29.11
C VAL A 299 -77.87 17.64 28.36
N HIS A 300 -77.25 17.13 27.30
CA HIS A 300 -77.79 16.00 26.56
C HIS A 300 -77.75 14.71 27.39
N ALA A 301 -76.67 14.46 28.11
CA ALA A 301 -76.55 13.33 29.04
C ALA A 301 -77.58 13.45 30.16
N LEU A 302 -77.75 14.63 30.76
CA LEU A 302 -78.77 14.87 31.80
C LEU A 302 -80.19 14.69 31.27
N ARG A 303 -80.49 15.09 30.03
CA ARG A 303 -81.82 14.87 29.42
C ARG A 303 -82.09 13.39 29.13
N ALA A 304 -81.09 12.68 28.59
CA ALA A 304 -81.19 11.24 28.36
C ALA A 304 -81.31 10.46 29.68
N GLN A 305 -80.54 10.88 30.71
CA GLN A 305 -80.60 10.34 32.05
C GLN A 305 -81.96 10.63 32.69
N GLN A 306 -82.48 11.85 32.59
CA GLN A 306 -83.82 12.20 33.07
C GLN A 306 -84.90 11.34 32.39
N GLU A 307 -84.81 11.12 31.08
CA GLU A 307 -85.77 10.28 30.36
C GLU A 307 -85.68 8.80 30.81
N SER A 308 -84.47 8.29 31.03
CA SER A 308 -84.23 6.94 31.57
C SER A 308 -84.75 6.81 33.00
N GLU A 309 -84.40 7.74 33.88
CA GLU A 309 -84.82 7.78 35.28
C GLU A 309 -86.33 7.93 35.42
N THR A 310 -86.98 8.68 34.53
CA THR A 310 -88.45 8.79 34.53
C THR A 310 -89.10 7.46 34.15
N LYS A 311 -88.57 6.76 33.14
CA LYS A 311 -89.03 5.40 32.76
C LYS A 311 -88.77 4.37 33.86
N GLU A 312 -87.61 4.44 34.51
CA GLU A 312 -87.28 3.57 35.64
C GLU A 312 -88.15 3.85 36.86
N LEU A 313 -88.44 5.12 37.15
CA LEU A 313 -89.34 5.53 38.23
C LEU A 313 -90.76 5.01 37.98
N ASP A 314 -91.28 5.18 36.76
CA ASP A 314 -92.61 4.67 36.39
C ASP A 314 -92.67 3.13 36.49
N GLY A 315 -91.60 2.44 36.06
CA GLY A 315 -91.46 1.00 36.23
C GLY A 315 -91.39 0.57 37.70
N ALA A 316 -90.62 1.30 38.52
CA ALA A 316 -90.48 1.03 39.95
C ALA A 316 -91.77 1.28 40.72
N ILE A 317 -92.53 2.34 40.38
CA ILE A 317 -93.86 2.60 40.94
C ILE A 317 -94.83 1.46 40.61
N GLY A 318 -94.76 0.91 39.39
CA GLY A 318 -95.56 -0.26 39.01
C GLY A 318 -95.24 -1.54 39.80
N ILE A 319 -93.97 -1.73 40.19
CA ILE A 319 -93.47 -2.95 40.88
C ILE A 319 -93.51 -2.83 42.41
N LEU A 320 -93.54 -1.61 42.95
CA LEU A 320 -93.53 -1.31 44.40
C LEU A 320 -94.55 -2.14 45.21
N PRO A 321 -95.81 -2.31 44.77
CA PRO A 321 -96.80 -3.07 45.54
C PRO A 321 -96.43 -4.56 45.72
N GLU A 322 -95.79 -5.18 44.72
CA GLU A 322 -95.32 -6.57 44.82
C GLU A 322 -94.09 -6.69 45.74
N LYS A 323 -93.20 -5.70 45.70
CA LYS A 323 -91.99 -5.70 46.55
C LYS A 323 -92.32 -5.41 48.02
N ASP A 324 -93.28 -4.54 48.30
CA ASP A 324 -93.74 -4.30 49.67
C ASP A 324 -94.33 -5.58 50.29
N LYS A 325 -95.08 -6.36 49.50
CA LYS A 325 -95.58 -7.67 49.91
C LYS A 325 -94.43 -8.65 50.18
N ALA A 326 -93.45 -8.74 49.29
CA ALA A 326 -92.28 -9.61 49.48
C ALA A 326 -91.39 -9.19 50.68
N CYS A 327 -91.28 -7.88 50.96
CA CYS A 327 -90.55 -7.35 52.09
C CYS A 327 -91.23 -7.74 53.41
N ALA A 328 -92.56 -7.62 53.48
CA ALA A 328 -93.34 -8.07 54.63
C ALA A 328 -93.11 -9.57 54.91
N ASP A 329 -93.14 -10.41 53.86
CA ASP A 329 -92.87 -11.85 53.97
C ASP A 329 -91.43 -12.12 54.45
N ALA A 330 -90.44 -11.45 53.88
CA ALA A 330 -89.03 -11.61 54.29
C ALA A 330 -88.76 -11.13 55.72
N LEU A 331 -89.46 -10.08 56.20
CA LEU A 331 -89.32 -9.57 57.56
C LEU A 331 -89.74 -10.63 58.60
N THR A 332 -90.81 -11.38 58.29
CA THR A 332 -91.25 -12.48 59.17
C THR A 332 -90.21 -13.60 59.25
N VAL A 333 -89.56 -13.93 58.12
CA VAL A 333 -88.48 -14.94 58.08
C VAL A 333 -87.24 -14.46 58.84
N LYS A 334 -86.85 -13.18 58.69
CA LYS A 334 -85.70 -12.60 59.42
C LYS A 334 -85.90 -12.66 60.93
N GLN A 335 -87.08 -12.29 61.43
CA GLN A 335 -87.38 -12.33 62.87
C GLN A 335 -87.24 -13.74 63.44
N ALA A 336 -87.68 -14.77 62.69
CA ALA A 336 -87.48 -16.17 63.06
C ALA A 336 -85.99 -16.57 63.10
N ALA A 337 -85.17 -16.07 62.16
CA ALA A 337 -83.74 -16.36 62.13
C ALA A 337 -82.94 -15.63 63.22
N GLU A 338 -83.26 -14.37 63.54
CA GLU A 338 -82.61 -13.60 64.61
C GLU A 338 -82.80 -14.24 65.99
N THR A 339 -83.98 -14.81 66.21
CA THR A 339 -84.30 -15.57 67.44
C THR A 339 -83.36 -16.77 67.58
N ARG A 340 -83.15 -17.53 66.50
CA ARG A 340 -82.23 -18.69 66.49
C ARG A 340 -80.75 -18.29 66.64
N LEU A 341 -80.33 -17.17 66.06
CA LEU A 341 -78.94 -16.70 66.18
C LEU A 341 -78.61 -16.26 67.61
N ASN A 342 -79.54 -15.60 68.29
CA ASN A 342 -79.33 -15.18 69.68
C ASN A 342 -79.18 -16.38 70.61
N GLU A 343 -79.98 -17.44 70.44
CA GLU A 343 -79.80 -18.70 71.17
C GLU A 343 -78.41 -19.32 70.95
N ALA A 344 -77.91 -19.32 69.70
CA ALA A 344 -76.59 -19.84 69.37
C ALA A 344 -75.44 -18.99 69.96
N ARG A 345 -75.55 -17.65 69.93
CA ARG A 345 -74.55 -16.74 70.54
C ARG A 345 -74.46 -16.89 72.05
N THR A 346 -75.58 -17.14 72.72
CA THR A 346 -75.59 -17.31 74.17
C THR A 346 -74.83 -18.59 74.57
N ARG A 347 -74.94 -19.67 73.78
CA ARG A 347 -74.11 -20.87 73.96
C ARG A 347 -72.62 -20.59 73.75
N GLN A 348 -72.26 -19.92 72.64
CA GLN A 348 -70.87 -19.63 72.30
C GLN A 348 -70.15 -18.78 73.37
N MET A 349 -70.83 -17.77 73.94
CA MET A 349 -70.23 -16.95 75.01
C MET A 349 -69.97 -17.76 76.28
N SER A 350 -70.85 -18.71 76.64
CA SER A 350 -70.66 -19.54 77.84
C SER A 350 -69.50 -20.53 77.71
N GLU A 351 -69.21 -21.02 76.50
CA GLU A 351 -68.09 -21.94 76.25
C GLU A 351 -66.73 -21.22 76.14
N ALA A 352 -66.72 -19.98 75.66
CA ALA A 352 -65.51 -19.18 75.49
C ALA A 352 -64.77 -18.89 76.81
N ASP A 353 -65.50 -18.64 77.90
CA ASP A 353 -64.91 -18.41 79.22
C ASP A 353 -64.26 -19.66 79.82
N VAL A 354 -64.78 -20.85 79.50
CA VAL A 354 -64.19 -22.13 79.92
C VAL A 354 -62.88 -22.38 79.18
N ILE A 355 -62.85 -22.16 77.86
CA ILE A 355 -61.66 -22.35 77.03
C ILE A 355 -60.53 -21.38 77.43
N LYS A 356 -60.87 -20.14 77.84
CA LYS A 356 -59.89 -19.15 78.31
C LYS A 356 -59.24 -19.55 79.64
N LYS A 357 -60.01 -20.09 80.59
CA LYS A 357 -59.49 -20.59 81.88
C LYS A 357 -58.58 -21.81 81.73
N VAL A 358 -58.86 -22.70 80.77
CA VAL A 358 -57.99 -23.86 80.49
C VAL A 358 -56.62 -23.42 79.95
N ARG A 359 -56.59 -22.45 79.02
CA ARG A 359 -55.32 -21.94 78.46
C ARG A 359 -54.44 -21.22 79.49
N ASP A 360 -55.03 -20.49 80.44
CA ASP A 360 -54.30 -19.84 81.54
C ASP A 360 -53.66 -20.85 82.51
N LEU A 361 -54.33 -21.98 82.74
CA LEU A 361 -53.80 -23.06 83.59
C LEU A 361 -52.67 -23.84 82.89
N ASP A 362 -52.76 -24.08 81.58
CA ASP A 362 -51.69 -24.72 80.81
C ASP A 362 -50.41 -23.87 80.75
N ALA A 363 -50.54 -22.54 80.64
CA ALA A 363 -49.40 -21.62 80.68
C ALA A 363 -48.70 -21.61 82.05
N ARG A 364 -49.47 -21.65 83.16
CA ARG A 364 -48.92 -21.74 84.53
C ARG A 364 -48.24 -23.09 84.80
N LEU A 365 -48.78 -24.18 84.26
CA LEU A 365 -48.16 -25.52 84.34
C LEU A 365 -46.82 -25.59 83.58
N GLY A 366 -46.70 -24.89 82.45
CA GLY A 366 -45.44 -24.79 81.69
C GLY A 366 -44.34 -24.04 82.45
N GLU A 367 -44.68 -22.91 83.07
CA GLU A 367 -43.73 -22.09 83.86
C GLU A 367 -43.24 -22.82 85.12
N GLN A 368 -44.14 -23.50 85.85
CA GLN A 368 -43.76 -24.29 87.04
C GLN A 368 -42.91 -25.52 86.70
N LYS A 369 -43.13 -26.19 85.55
CA LYS A 369 -42.25 -27.28 85.09
C LYS A 369 -40.84 -26.80 84.76
N LYS A 370 -40.70 -25.58 84.24
CA LYS A 370 -39.40 -24.98 83.92
C LYS A 370 -38.61 -24.62 85.18
N GLN A 371 -39.29 -24.07 86.20
CA GLN A 371 -38.70 -23.82 87.53
C GLN A 371 -38.34 -25.11 88.29
N LEU A 372 -39.11 -26.19 88.12
CA LEU A 372 -38.77 -27.52 88.66
C LEU A 372 -37.51 -28.09 87.99
N GLY A 373 -37.36 -27.97 86.67
CA GLY A 373 -36.15 -28.44 85.96
C GLY A 373 -34.88 -27.66 86.29
N GLU A 374 -34.98 -26.37 86.63
CA GLU A 374 -33.83 -25.57 87.11
C GLU A 374 -33.46 -25.92 88.57
N LYS A 375 -34.45 -26.24 89.42
CA LYS A 375 -34.19 -26.74 90.77
C LYS A 375 -33.67 -28.18 90.79
N ASP A 376 -34.10 -29.05 89.87
CA ASP A 376 -33.56 -30.41 89.72
C ASP A 376 -32.10 -30.41 89.24
N LYS A 377 -31.69 -29.43 88.42
CA LYS A 377 -30.28 -29.22 88.07
C LYS A 377 -29.45 -28.70 89.24
N ALA A 378 -29.98 -27.77 90.04
CA ALA A 378 -29.31 -27.28 91.25
C ALA A 378 -29.20 -28.37 92.34
N ILE A 379 -30.21 -29.24 92.46
CA ILE A 379 -30.18 -30.43 93.34
C ILE A 379 -29.17 -31.45 92.80
N GLY A 380 -29.09 -31.68 91.49
CA GLY A 380 -28.11 -32.58 90.88
C GLY A 380 -26.65 -32.13 91.02
N ASP A 381 -26.40 -30.81 91.01
CA ASP A 381 -25.07 -30.25 91.23
C ASP A 381 -24.67 -30.24 92.72
N LEU A 382 -25.64 -30.05 93.64
CA LEU A 382 -25.44 -30.25 95.08
C LEU A 382 -25.31 -31.74 95.47
N GLU A 383 -25.96 -32.67 94.78
CA GLU A 383 -25.80 -34.12 94.97
C GLU A 383 -24.47 -34.63 94.41
N LYS A 384 -23.93 -34.00 93.36
CA LYS A 384 -22.57 -34.29 92.86
C LYS A 384 -21.48 -33.73 93.77
N GLN A 385 -21.66 -32.54 94.35
CA GLN A 385 -20.79 -32.03 95.40
C GLN A 385 -20.90 -32.86 96.69
N GLY A 386 -22.11 -33.31 97.07
CA GLY A 386 -22.33 -34.22 98.20
C GLY A 386 -21.67 -35.60 98.01
N LYS A 387 -21.73 -36.19 96.82
CA LYS A 387 -21.04 -37.46 96.50
C LYS A 387 -19.51 -37.31 96.43
N ALA A 388 -19.00 -36.15 96.02
CA ALA A 388 -17.56 -35.87 96.08
C ALA A 388 -17.06 -35.66 97.53
N TYR A 389 -17.83 -35.00 98.40
CA TYR A 389 -17.48 -34.87 99.82
C TYR A 389 -17.57 -36.20 100.60
N VAL A 390 -18.50 -37.09 100.28
CA VAL A 390 -18.54 -38.46 100.86
C VAL A 390 -17.30 -39.27 100.46
N GLY A 391 -16.85 -39.19 99.20
CA GLY A 391 -15.62 -39.86 98.75
C GLY A 391 -14.33 -39.25 99.30
N HIS A 392 -14.32 -37.96 99.66
CA HIS A 392 -13.18 -37.31 100.33
C HIS A 392 -13.16 -37.56 101.86
N ILE A 393 -14.32 -37.74 102.49
CA ILE A 393 -14.44 -38.08 103.92
C ILE A 393 -14.08 -39.56 104.15
N GLU A 394 -14.49 -40.49 103.28
CA GLU A 394 -14.17 -41.92 103.42
C GLU A 394 -12.68 -42.23 103.20
N ASN A 395 -12.01 -41.52 102.30
CA ASN A 395 -10.55 -41.65 102.10
C ASN A 395 -9.73 -40.87 103.14
N GLY A 396 -10.28 -39.78 103.70
CA GLY A 396 -9.69 -39.00 104.78
C GLY A 396 -9.71 -39.72 106.14
N GLU A 397 -10.80 -40.44 106.46
CA GLU A 397 -10.90 -41.23 107.70
C GLU A 397 -10.00 -42.48 107.70
N GLN A 398 -9.74 -43.09 106.54
CA GLN A 398 -8.80 -44.21 106.40
C GLN A 398 -7.32 -43.76 106.46
N ALA A 399 -7.00 -42.53 106.04
CA ALA A 399 -5.66 -41.95 106.16
C ALA A 399 -5.37 -41.42 107.58
N LEU A 400 -6.37 -40.89 108.29
CA LEU A 400 -6.24 -40.41 109.67
C LEU A 400 -5.98 -41.55 110.67
N LYS A 401 -6.58 -42.73 110.46
CA LYS A 401 -6.38 -43.93 111.30
C LYS A 401 -5.00 -44.59 111.13
N LYS A 402 -4.34 -44.46 109.97
CA LYS A 402 -2.96 -44.94 109.76
C LYS A 402 -1.89 -43.95 110.24
N SER A 403 -2.21 -42.66 110.32
CA SER A 403 -1.29 -41.61 110.77
C SER A 403 -1.25 -41.45 112.30
N HIS A 404 -2.33 -41.80 113.02
CA HIS A 404 -2.37 -41.75 114.50
C HIS A 404 -1.49 -42.81 115.17
N ALA A 405 -1.44 -44.03 114.63
CA ALA A 405 -0.64 -45.13 115.19
C ALA A 405 0.89 -44.95 115.03
N ALA A 406 1.33 -44.13 114.05
CA ALA A 406 2.74 -43.83 113.82
C ALA A 406 3.23 -42.60 114.61
N LEU A 407 2.33 -41.75 115.10
CA LEU A 407 2.68 -40.52 115.82
C LEU A 407 2.94 -40.77 117.32
N GLU A 408 2.24 -41.73 117.94
CA GLU A 408 2.42 -42.08 119.36
C GLU A 408 3.73 -42.84 119.63
N ALA A 409 4.16 -43.73 118.73
CA ALA A 409 5.41 -44.48 118.88
C ALA A 409 6.68 -43.63 118.68
N VAL A 410 6.59 -42.57 117.87
CA VAL A 410 7.73 -41.67 117.58
C VAL A 410 7.89 -40.61 118.67
N HIS A 411 6.81 -40.22 119.35
CA HIS A 411 6.86 -39.27 120.48
C HIS A 411 7.51 -39.89 121.73
N GLU A 412 7.37 -41.21 121.93
CA GLU A 412 7.94 -41.93 123.07
C GLU A 412 9.44 -42.28 122.88
N TYR A 413 9.91 -42.43 121.63
CA TYR A 413 11.32 -42.69 121.32
C TYR A 413 12.18 -41.41 121.33
N GLN A 414 11.60 -40.27 120.93
CA GLN A 414 12.27 -38.96 120.89
C GLN A 414 12.62 -38.39 122.28
N THR A 415 12.05 -38.92 123.36
CA THR A 415 12.39 -38.52 124.74
C THR A 415 13.57 -39.29 125.34
N LYS A 416 14.05 -40.38 124.71
CA LYS A 416 15.07 -41.28 125.30
C LYS A 416 16.44 -41.32 124.63
N HIS A 417 16.61 -40.89 123.37
CA HIS A 417 17.87 -41.07 122.64
C HIS A 417 18.37 -39.79 121.96
N ALA A 418 18.84 -38.85 122.79
CA ALA A 418 19.32 -37.52 122.38
C ALA A 418 20.75 -37.48 121.78
N ALA A 419 21.45 -38.62 121.64
CA ALA A 419 22.89 -38.64 121.33
C ALA A 419 23.27 -39.10 119.91
N ASP A 420 22.37 -39.69 119.12
CA ASP A 420 22.74 -40.30 117.82
C ASP A 420 22.32 -39.48 116.59
N ALA A 421 21.93 -38.21 116.79
CA ALA A 421 21.31 -37.35 115.78
C ALA A 421 22.26 -36.80 114.68
N ALA A 422 23.58 -36.94 114.79
CA ALA A 422 24.50 -36.08 114.03
C ALA A 422 25.25 -36.71 112.83
N LEU A 423 25.35 -38.04 112.68
CA LEU A 423 26.31 -38.61 111.70
C LEU A 423 25.74 -39.34 110.47
N LEU A 424 24.49 -39.81 110.46
CA LEU A 424 23.94 -40.60 109.34
C LEU A 424 23.16 -39.77 108.29
N ALA A 425 22.68 -38.58 108.65
CA ALA A 425 21.85 -37.74 107.79
C ALA A 425 22.61 -37.05 106.64
N ASN A 426 23.93 -36.84 106.76
CA ASN A 426 24.63 -35.88 105.90
C ASN A 426 25.50 -36.48 104.79
N LEU A 427 25.83 -37.78 104.81
CA LEU A 427 26.75 -38.35 103.81
C LEU A 427 26.08 -38.55 102.43
N THR A 428 24.84 -39.05 102.42
CA THR A 428 24.08 -39.32 101.18
C THR A 428 23.50 -38.05 100.54
N ALA A 429 23.28 -37.00 101.31
CA ALA A 429 22.84 -35.69 100.81
C ALA A 429 23.96 -34.97 100.05
N ILE A 430 25.21 -35.08 100.51
CA ILE A 430 26.37 -34.43 99.88
C ILE A 430 26.68 -35.07 98.51
N ASP A 431 26.67 -36.40 98.40
CA ASP A 431 26.92 -37.09 97.12
C ASP A 431 25.81 -36.83 96.08
N LYS A 432 24.54 -36.81 96.49
CA LYS A 432 23.43 -36.43 95.60
C LYS A 432 23.50 -34.97 95.17
N GLY A 433 24.00 -34.08 96.03
CA GLY A 433 24.19 -32.66 95.73
C GLY A 433 25.20 -32.44 94.60
N PHE A 434 26.35 -33.11 94.63
CA PHE A 434 27.38 -32.97 93.58
C PHE A 434 26.95 -33.54 92.22
N ALA A 435 26.17 -34.63 92.21
CA ALA A 435 25.61 -35.18 90.97
C ALA A 435 24.55 -34.26 90.34
N LEU A 436 23.67 -33.68 91.17
CA LEU A 436 22.66 -32.73 90.72
C LEU A 436 23.29 -31.44 90.18
N LEU A 437 24.34 -30.93 90.82
CA LEU A 437 25.04 -29.71 90.37
C LEU A 437 25.70 -29.90 89.00
N ARG A 438 26.33 -31.05 88.73
CA ARG A 438 26.92 -31.33 87.40
C ARG A 438 25.87 -31.47 86.30
N ASP A 439 24.73 -32.09 86.59
CA ASP A 439 23.62 -32.22 85.61
C ASP A 439 22.95 -30.87 85.32
N ILE A 440 22.81 -30.01 86.34
CA ILE A 440 22.32 -28.63 86.17
C ILE A 440 23.31 -27.79 85.35
N GLU A 441 24.61 -27.92 85.62
CA GLU A 441 25.66 -27.18 84.90
C GLU A 441 25.74 -27.58 83.41
N ALA A 442 25.59 -28.88 83.10
CA ALA A 442 25.51 -29.38 81.73
C ALA A 442 24.23 -28.93 81.00
N LYS A 443 23.08 -28.88 81.69
CA LYS A 443 21.84 -28.36 81.13
C LYS A 443 21.90 -26.85 80.90
N HIS A 444 22.53 -26.11 81.80
CA HIS A 444 22.69 -24.66 81.69
C HIS A 444 23.60 -24.28 80.51
N THR A 445 24.74 -24.97 80.35
CA THR A 445 25.64 -24.74 79.20
C THR A 445 24.95 -25.04 77.87
N LYS A 446 24.22 -26.16 77.75
CA LYS A 446 23.45 -26.48 76.54
C LYS A 446 22.37 -25.45 76.23
N ALA A 447 21.64 -24.98 77.25
CA ALA A 447 20.61 -23.95 77.09
C ALA A 447 21.22 -22.59 76.68
N CYS A 448 22.39 -22.22 77.19
CA CYS A 448 23.11 -21.02 76.78
C CYS A 448 23.55 -21.09 75.30
N ASP A 449 24.05 -22.24 74.85
CA ASP A 449 24.45 -22.44 73.46
C ASP A 449 23.25 -22.35 72.51
N GLU A 450 22.14 -23.01 72.84
CA GLU A 450 20.87 -22.95 72.08
C GLU A 450 20.28 -21.53 72.03
N LEU A 451 20.34 -20.79 73.16
CA LEU A 451 19.88 -19.40 73.22
C LEU A 451 20.74 -18.47 72.34
N SER A 452 22.06 -18.70 72.33
CA SER A 452 22.99 -17.90 71.50
C SER A 452 22.81 -18.15 70.00
N ALA A 453 22.50 -19.39 69.61
CA ALA A 453 22.20 -19.75 68.22
C ALA A 453 20.86 -19.12 67.77
N ALA A 454 19.81 -19.23 68.59
CA ALA A 454 18.50 -18.62 68.31
C ALA A 454 18.57 -17.08 68.24
N ALA A 455 19.42 -16.44 69.05
CA ALA A 455 19.64 -15.00 68.99
C ALA A 455 20.26 -14.56 67.65
N ARG A 456 21.23 -15.32 67.12
CA ARG A 456 21.85 -15.05 65.81
C ARG A 456 20.87 -15.23 64.65
N GLU A 457 20.05 -16.28 64.67
CA GLU A 457 19.02 -16.49 63.65
C GLU A 457 17.95 -15.39 63.67
N LYS A 458 17.56 -14.92 64.86
CA LYS A 458 16.64 -13.79 65.00
C LYS A 458 17.23 -12.50 64.41
N GLU A 459 18.50 -12.21 64.67
CA GLU A 459 19.18 -11.04 64.09
C GLU A 459 19.28 -11.12 62.56
N SER A 460 19.59 -12.29 62.00
CA SER A 460 19.65 -12.44 60.53
C SER A 460 18.26 -12.33 59.89
N ALA A 461 17.22 -12.87 60.54
CA ALA A 461 15.85 -12.76 60.08
C ALA A 461 15.32 -11.31 60.13
N LEU A 462 15.65 -10.56 61.19
CA LEU A 462 15.32 -9.13 61.30
C LEU A 462 16.02 -8.31 60.21
N ALA A 463 17.29 -8.58 59.93
CA ALA A 463 18.02 -7.91 58.85
C ALA A 463 17.41 -8.22 57.47
N ALA A 464 16.99 -9.46 57.22
CA ALA A 464 16.30 -9.84 55.98
C ALA A 464 14.92 -9.18 55.86
N CYS A 465 14.15 -9.10 56.94
CA CYS A 465 12.84 -8.46 56.97
C CYS A 465 12.94 -6.95 56.66
N ASN A 466 13.89 -6.27 57.29
CA ASN A 466 14.14 -4.84 57.04
C ASN A 466 14.53 -4.57 55.57
N LYS A 467 15.29 -5.48 54.94
CA LYS A 467 15.66 -5.36 53.53
C LYS A 467 14.45 -5.53 52.61
N ILE A 468 13.60 -6.52 52.88
CA ILE A 468 12.36 -6.77 52.10
C ILE A 468 11.38 -5.60 52.26
N GLU A 469 11.25 -5.03 53.46
CA GLU A 469 10.40 -3.85 53.71
C GLU A 469 10.90 -2.62 52.92
N ALA A 470 12.22 -2.40 52.87
CA ALA A 470 12.80 -1.32 52.08
C ALA A 470 12.59 -1.51 50.57
N ASP A 471 12.76 -2.73 50.06
CA ASP A 471 12.53 -3.05 48.64
C ASP A 471 11.03 -2.93 48.28
N HIS A 472 10.13 -3.38 49.15
CA HIS A 472 8.68 -3.23 48.98
C HIS A 472 8.25 -1.76 48.96
N GLU A 473 8.77 -0.93 49.87
CA GLU A 473 8.47 0.51 49.90
C GLU A 473 8.97 1.21 48.63
N LYS A 474 10.14 0.81 48.11
CA LYS A 474 10.64 1.32 46.82
C LYS A 474 9.73 0.94 45.65
N SER A 475 9.35 -0.33 45.53
CA SER A 475 8.42 -0.79 44.48
C SER A 475 7.04 -0.15 44.59
N ARG A 476 6.56 0.09 45.81
CA ARG A 476 5.30 0.81 46.06
C ARG A 476 5.37 2.25 45.54
N GLN A 477 6.46 2.97 45.83
CA GLN A 477 6.64 4.34 45.34
C GLN A 477 6.74 4.42 43.82
N GLU A 478 7.39 3.45 43.17
CA GLU A 478 7.45 3.35 41.71
C GLU A 478 6.05 3.07 41.11
N PHE A 479 5.28 2.17 41.72
CA PHE A 479 3.90 1.89 41.33
C PHE A 479 2.98 3.11 41.48
N GLU A 480 3.05 3.83 42.61
CA GLU A 480 2.26 5.03 42.86
C GLU A 480 2.64 6.20 41.91
N LYS A 481 3.90 6.27 41.44
CA LYS A 481 4.30 7.20 40.38
C LYS A 481 3.69 6.78 39.04
N GLY A 482 3.81 5.52 38.65
CA GLY A 482 3.23 5.00 37.42
C GLY A 482 1.72 5.13 37.36
N GLN A 483 1.01 4.90 38.48
CA GLN A 483 -0.44 5.06 38.57
C GLN A 483 -0.87 6.52 38.42
N ARG A 484 -0.10 7.47 38.97
CA ARG A 484 -0.34 8.92 38.79
C ARG A 484 -0.15 9.34 37.33
N GLU A 485 0.92 8.86 36.67
CA GLU A 485 1.13 9.13 35.25
C GLU A 485 0.05 8.51 34.37
N PHE A 486 -0.32 7.26 34.63
CA PHE A 486 -1.42 6.59 33.92
C PHE A 486 -2.73 7.35 34.07
N LYS A 487 -3.07 7.80 35.29
CA LYS A 487 -4.26 8.61 35.53
C LYS A 487 -4.20 9.95 34.80
N ARG A 488 -3.07 10.65 34.84
CA ARG A 488 -2.87 11.91 34.10
C ARG A 488 -3.08 11.71 32.60
N LEU A 489 -2.46 10.70 32.00
CA LEU A 489 -2.60 10.39 30.57
C LEU A 489 -4.04 9.97 30.22
N THR A 490 -4.71 9.22 31.10
CA THR A 490 -6.11 8.84 30.92
C THR A 490 -7.03 10.05 30.98
N ASP A 491 -6.81 10.96 31.93
CA ASP A 491 -7.57 12.20 32.07
C ASP A 491 -7.32 13.13 30.86
N GLU A 492 -6.08 13.24 30.36
CA GLU A 492 -5.74 13.97 29.13
C GLU A 492 -6.44 13.39 27.89
N ILE A 493 -6.41 12.06 27.71
CA ILE A 493 -7.12 11.37 26.62
C ILE A 493 -8.63 11.61 26.74
N THR A 494 -9.19 11.50 27.94
CA THR A 494 -10.63 11.70 28.17
C THR A 494 -11.06 13.14 27.90
N ALA A 495 -10.21 14.11 28.26
CA ALA A 495 -10.41 15.53 27.98
C ALA A 495 -10.36 15.83 26.47
N ILE A 496 -9.36 15.29 25.75
CA ILE A 496 -9.25 15.43 24.29
C ILE A 496 -10.45 14.80 23.58
N LEU A 497 -10.86 13.62 24.02
CA LEU A 497 -11.97 12.89 23.41
C LEU A 497 -13.35 13.41 23.85
N LYS A 498 -13.42 14.32 24.83
CA LYS A 498 -14.65 14.91 25.38
C LYS A 498 -15.69 13.85 25.77
N GLY A 499 -15.24 12.75 26.36
CA GLY A 499 -16.11 11.64 26.80
C GLY A 499 -16.66 10.74 25.69
N ARG A 500 -16.13 10.84 24.46
CA ARG A 500 -16.46 9.94 23.33
C ARG A 500 -15.32 8.95 23.08
N GLU A 501 -15.61 7.84 22.41
CA GLU A 501 -14.55 6.93 21.97
C GLU A 501 -13.86 7.42 20.68
N ILE A 502 -12.59 7.05 20.47
CA ILE A 502 -11.87 7.34 19.21
C ILE A 502 -12.59 6.72 17.99
N SER A 503 -13.21 5.56 18.17
CA SER A 503 -14.04 4.88 17.16
C SER A 503 -15.18 5.77 16.68
N GLN A 504 -15.85 6.48 17.59
CA GLN A 504 -16.95 7.41 17.28
C GLN A 504 -16.45 8.64 16.51
N TRP A 505 -15.31 9.22 16.93
CA TRP A 505 -14.71 10.34 16.19
C TRP A 505 -14.28 9.96 14.77
N ARG A 506 -13.75 8.74 14.58
CA ARG A 506 -13.43 8.23 13.24
C ARG A 506 -14.68 8.00 12.41
N HIS A 507 -15.72 7.42 13.00
CA HIS A 507 -17.00 7.21 12.32
C HIS A 507 -17.64 8.53 11.90
N ASP A 508 -17.66 9.54 12.78
CA ASP A 508 -18.18 10.88 12.46
C ASP A 508 -17.35 11.55 11.36
N ALA A 509 -16.02 11.43 11.40
CA ALA A 509 -15.14 11.97 10.37
C ALA A 509 -15.34 11.29 9.01
N ASP A 510 -15.49 9.97 8.98
CA ASP A 510 -15.76 9.21 7.76
C ASP A 510 -17.16 9.53 7.22
N ALA A 511 -18.17 9.63 8.09
CA ALA A 511 -19.52 10.05 7.72
C ALA A 511 -19.56 11.47 7.14
N LEU A 512 -18.76 12.39 7.68
CA LEU A 512 -18.61 13.75 7.14
C LEU A 512 -17.90 13.75 5.78
N LYS A 513 -16.86 12.94 5.58
CA LYS A 513 -16.19 12.79 4.28
C LYS A 513 -17.09 12.16 3.22
N ASP A 514 -17.88 11.16 3.59
CA ASP A 514 -18.87 10.57 2.69
C ASP A 514 -19.94 11.60 2.33
N ARG A 515 -20.42 12.38 3.30
CA ARG A 515 -21.37 13.48 3.06
C ARG A 515 -20.79 14.57 2.16
N GLU A 516 -19.52 14.95 2.35
CA GLU A 516 -18.80 15.89 1.48
C GLU A 516 -18.71 15.35 0.05
N ARG A 517 -18.30 14.08 -0.12
CA ARG A 517 -18.24 13.44 -1.44
C ARG A 517 -19.60 13.43 -2.14
N PHE A 518 -20.67 13.08 -1.43
CA PHE A 518 -22.02 13.10 -1.99
C PHE A 518 -22.48 14.52 -2.34
N LEU A 519 -22.14 15.54 -1.54
CA LEU A 519 -22.45 16.94 -1.85
C LEU A 519 -21.74 17.41 -3.12
N ILE A 520 -20.46 17.07 -3.29
CA ILE A 520 -19.69 17.40 -4.50
C ILE A 520 -20.31 16.74 -5.73
N GLN A 521 -20.60 15.44 -5.68
CA GLN A 521 -21.24 14.73 -6.78
C GLN A 521 -22.62 15.28 -7.13
N THR A 522 -23.41 15.66 -6.11
CA THR A 522 -24.72 16.28 -6.32
C THR A 522 -24.57 17.65 -6.99
N GLY A 523 -23.61 18.47 -6.56
CA GLY A 523 -23.30 19.76 -7.19
C GLY A 523 -22.90 19.63 -8.67
N GLU A 524 -22.01 18.68 -8.99
CA GLU A 524 -21.62 18.38 -10.38
C GLU A 524 -22.82 17.91 -11.23
N THR A 525 -23.74 17.15 -10.64
CA THR A 525 -24.94 16.68 -11.33
C THR A 525 -25.91 17.82 -11.60
N ILE A 526 -26.11 18.73 -10.65
CA ILE A 526 -26.93 19.94 -10.83
C ILE A 526 -26.32 20.83 -11.93
N GLU A 527 -25.01 21.02 -11.96
CA GLU A 527 -24.35 21.81 -13.00
C GLU A 527 -24.52 21.18 -14.40
N ARG A 528 -24.49 19.84 -14.49
CA ARG A 528 -24.79 19.12 -15.74
C ARG A 528 -26.25 19.26 -16.15
N ILE A 529 -27.19 19.23 -15.21
CA ILE A 529 -28.62 19.45 -15.47
C ILE A 529 -28.82 20.86 -16.03
N ASP A 530 -28.26 21.89 -15.41
CA ASP A 530 -28.37 23.28 -15.86
C ASP A 530 -27.80 23.50 -17.27
N LYS A 531 -26.61 22.93 -17.54
CA LYS A 531 -26.01 22.91 -18.90
C LYS A 531 -26.89 22.18 -19.92
N THR A 532 -27.56 21.11 -19.52
CA THR A 532 -28.45 20.34 -20.41
C THR A 532 -29.74 21.09 -20.65
N TYR A 533 -30.29 21.75 -19.63
CA TYR A 533 -31.50 22.57 -19.71
C TYR A 533 -31.30 23.78 -20.63
N THR A 534 -30.20 24.52 -20.46
CA THR A 534 -29.84 25.65 -21.33
C THR A 534 -29.62 25.23 -22.79
N ALA A 535 -28.96 24.09 -23.03
CA ALA A 535 -28.80 23.54 -24.37
C ALA A 535 -30.15 23.11 -24.99
N LEU A 536 -31.05 22.54 -24.18
CA LEU A 536 -32.38 22.11 -24.60
C LEU A 536 -33.27 23.31 -24.96
N ASP A 537 -33.20 24.40 -24.20
CA ASP A 537 -33.92 25.64 -24.48
C ASP A 537 -33.43 26.30 -25.80
N GLY A 538 -32.10 26.31 -26.01
CA GLY A 538 -31.50 26.75 -27.27
C GLY A 538 -31.92 25.89 -28.48
N LEU A 539 -32.00 24.57 -28.30
CA LEU A 539 -32.48 23.66 -29.35
C LEU A 539 -33.97 23.85 -29.65
N LYS A 540 -34.82 24.02 -28.63
CA LYS A 540 -36.26 24.29 -28.81
C LYS A 540 -36.50 25.59 -29.57
N THR A 541 -35.83 26.67 -29.19
CA THR A 541 -35.94 27.97 -29.87
C THR A 541 -35.43 27.91 -31.32
N GLY A 542 -34.32 27.20 -31.57
CA GLY A 542 -33.84 26.95 -32.93
C GLY A 542 -34.83 26.13 -33.78
N LEU A 543 -35.48 25.13 -33.17
CA LEU A 543 -36.45 24.25 -33.81
C LEU A 543 -37.75 24.98 -34.17
N GLU A 544 -38.22 25.89 -33.31
CA GLU A 544 -39.33 26.80 -33.61
C GLU A 544 -39.01 27.72 -34.79
N SER A 545 -37.79 28.25 -34.87
CA SER A 545 -37.32 29.05 -36.01
C SER A 545 -37.31 28.23 -37.32
N LEU A 546 -36.75 27.02 -37.29
CA LEU A 546 -36.71 26.14 -38.46
C LEU A 546 -38.11 25.73 -38.93
N LYS A 547 -39.03 25.43 -37.99
CA LYS A 547 -40.44 25.16 -38.30
C LYS A 547 -41.12 26.37 -38.94
N ALA A 548 -40.89 27.57 -38.42
CA ALA A 548 -41.43 28.80 -39.00
C ALA A 548 -40.89 29.05 -40.42
N ASP A 549 -39.60 28.81 -40.65
CA ASP A 549 -38.99 28.97 -41.97
C ASP A 549 -39.46 27.90 -42.97
N ASN A 550 -39.71 26.66 -42.53
CA ASN A 550 -40.33 25.62 -43.36
C ASN A 550 -41.76 25.99 -43.78
N VAL A 551 -42.56 26.59 -42.88
CA VAL A 551 -43.90 27.08 -43.24
C VAL A 551 -43.81 28.17 -44.32
N LYS A 552 -42.90 29.14 -44.17
CA LYS A 552 -42.68 30.18 -45.21
C LYS A 552 -42.25 29.58 -46.55
N LEU A 553 -41.30 28.64 -46.52
CA LEU A 553 -40.84 27.93 -47.73
C LEU A 553 -41.99 27.15 -48.39
N SER A 554 -42.82 26.47 -47.61
CA SER A 554 -43.99 25.75 -48.10
C SER A 554 -45.00 26.68 -48.77
N ASP A 555 -45.25 27.85 -48.20
CA ASP A 555 -46.14 28.86 -48.77
C ASP A 555 -45.57 29.46 -50.07
N GLU A 556 -44.26 29.72 -50.12
CA GLU A 556 -43.58 30.19 -51.34
C GLU A 556 -43.56 29.15 -52.46
N ILE A 557 -43.37 27.87 -52.12
CA ILE A 557 -43.45 26.74 -53.06
C ILE A 557 -44.86 26.64 -53.63
N LYS A 558 -45.89 26.73 -52.78
CA LYS A 558 -47.28 26.69 -53.23
C LYS A 558 -47.60 27.84 -54.19
N SER A 559 -47.20 29.07 -53.85
CA SER A 559 -47.36 30.24 -54.72
C SER A 559 -46.61 30.09 -56.06
N CYS A 560 -45.38 29.58 -56.04
CA CYS A 560 -44.61 29.33 -57.27
C CYS A 560 -45.19 28.18 -58.12
N SER A 561 -45.75 27.14 -57.48
CA SER A 561 -46.41 26.01 -58.12
C SER A 561 -47.69 26.44 -58.83
N ASP A 562 -48.53 27.21 -58.14
CA ASP A 562 -49.76 27.78 -58.70
C ASP A 562 -49.46 28.69 -59.91
N LYS A 563 -48.41 29.53 -59.79
CA LYS A 563 -47.94 30.37 -60.90
C LYS A 563 -47.39 29.57 -62.08
N LYS A 564 -46.69 28.47 -61.82
CA LYS A 564 -46.19 27.55 -62.86
C LYS A 564 -47.36 26.90 -63.62
N ALA A 565 -48.37 26.42 -62.90
CA ALA A 565 -49.55 25.80 -63.49
C ALA A 565 -50.35 26.78 -64.37
N LEU A 566 -50.46 28.05 -63.95
CA LEU A 566 -51.09 29.10 -64.76
C LEU A 566 -50.31 29.36 -66.06
N LEU A 567 -48.99 29.55 -65.95
CA LEU A 567 -48.12 29.78 -67.11
C LEU A 567 -48.11 28.58 -68.08
N GLU A 568 -48.20 27.35 -67.56
CA GLU A 568 -48.31 26.13 -68.38
C GLU A 568 -49.60 26.13 -69.21
N LYS A 569 -50.72 26.47 -68.57
CA LYS A 569 -52.02 26.61 -69.26
C LYS A 569 -51.98 27.71 -70.33
N ASP A 570 -51.32 28.83 -70.04
CA ASP A 570 -51.17 29.95 -70.97
C ASP A 570 -50.27 29.57 -72.15
N ILE A 571 -49.18 28.82 -71.92
CA ILE A 571 -48.31 28.30 -72.98
C ILE A 571 -49.10 27.39 -73.92
N VAL A 572 -49.87 26.43 -73.39
CA VAL A 572 -50.69 25.53 -74.23
C VAL A 572 -51.69 26.33 -75.07
N THR A 573 -52.33 27.34 -74.47
CA THR A 573 -53.29 28.20 -75.17
C THR A 573 -52.61 29.01 -76.28
N LEU A 574 -51.43 29.59 -76.01
CA LEU A 574 -50.64 30.35 -76.96
C LEU A 574 -50.04 29.47 -78.06
N GLU A 575 -49.66 28.22 -77.78
CA GLU A 575 -49.20 27.24 -78.77
C GLU A 575 -50.32 26.87 -79.75
N ILE A 576 -51.53 26.65 -79.24
CA ILE A 576 -52.72 26.45 -80.08
C ILE A 576 -52.97 27.69 -80.95
N LYS A 577 -52.90 28.89 -80.36
CA LYS A 577 -53.06 30.17 -81.08
C LYS A 577 -52.02 30.33 -82.20
N VAL A 578 -50.74 30.09 -81.92
CA VAL A 578 -49.65 30.15 -82.91
C VAL A 578 -49.82 29.08 -84.00
N SER A 579 -50.23 27.86 -83.65
CA SER A 579 -50.51 26.79 -84.62
C SER A 579 -51.65 27.16 -85.57
N LEU A 580 -52.74 27.74 -85.06
CA LEU A 580 -53.87 28.20 -85.87
C LEU A 580 -53.46 29.35 -86.80
N LEU A 581 -52.68 30.32 -86.28
CA LEU A 581 -52.18 31.44 -87.08
C LEU A 581 -51.15 31.00 -88.13
N SER A 582 -50.30 30.01 -87.84
CA SER A 582 -49.39 29.41 -88.83
C SER A 582 -50.19 28.73 -89.93
N ARG A 583 -51.27 28.02 -89.59
CA ARG A 583 -52.14 27.39 -90.59
C ARG A 583 -52.84 28.43 -91.46
N ILE A 584 -53.23 29.58 -90.90
CA ILE A 584 -53.78 30.71 -91.64
C ILE A 584 -52.72 31.29 -92.61
N ARG A 585 -51.46 31.43 -92.18
CA ARG A 585 -50.34 31.84 -93.05
C ARG A 585 -50.10 30.85 -94.20
N ASP A 586 -50.15 29.55 -93.94
CA ASP A 586 -49.94 28.53 -94.98
C ASP A 586 -51.07 28.54 -96.05
N LEU A 587 -52.24 29.09 -95.71
CA LEU A 587 -53.38 29.28 -96.62
C LEU A 587 -53.42 30.68 -97.27
N GLU A 588 -52.40 31.52 -97.04
CA GLU A 588 -52.34 32.90 -97.51
C GLU A 588 -52.14 33.01 -99.03
N GLU A 589 -51.41 32.06 -99.64
CA GLU A 589 -51.26 31.96 -101.10
C GLU A 589 -52.58 31.58 -101.80
N GLU A 590 -53.38 30.68 -101.21
CA GLU A 590 -54.71 30.33 -101.74
C GLU A 590 -55.73 31.45 -101.52
N ARG A 591 -55.57 32.27 -100.47
CA ARG A 591 -56.40 33.45 -100.23
C ARG A 591 -56.23 34.54 -101.27
N LYS A 592 -55.03 34.75 -101.82
CA LYS A 592 -54.81 35.70 -102.92
C LYS A 592 -55.56 35.35 -104.21
N ARG A 593 -56.03 34.10 -104.33
CA ARG A 593 -56.83 33.61 -105.47
C ARG A 593 -58.34 33.72 -105.26
N LEU A 594 -58.78 34.25 -104.11
CA LEU A 594 -60.20 34.45 -103.81
C LEU A 594 -60.69 35.76 -104.43
N GLU A 595 -61.65 35.65 -105.33
CA GLU A 595 -62.40 36.78 -105.90
C GLU A 595 -63.80 36.80 -105.30
N ASP A 596 -64.24 37.95 -104.82
CA ASP A 596 -65.57 38.12 -104.22
C ASP A 596 -66.67 37.79 -105.25
N GLY A 597 -67.62 36.94 -104.85
CA GLY A 597 -68.72 36.49 -105.70
C GLY A 597 -68.50 35.19 -106.48
N LYS A 598 -67.31 34.55 -106.39
CA LYS A 598 -67.08 33.20 -106.94
C LYS A 598 -66.93 32.16 -105.81
N PRO A 599 -67.48 30.93 -105.97
CA PRO A 599 -67.41 29.90 -104.93
C PRO A 599 -65.96 29.44 -104.71
N CYS A 600 -65.53 29.44 -103.44
CA CYS A 600 -64.19 29.01 -103.07
C CYS A 600 -63.93 27.54 -103.46
N PRO A 601 -62.79 27.20 -104.08
CA PRO A 601 -62.48 25.83 -104.52
C PRO A 601 -62.26 24.83 -103.38
N LEU A 602 -62.12 25.30 -102.14
CA LEU A 602 -61.95 24.44 -100.95
C LEU A 602 -63.24 24.19 -100.16
N CYS A 603 -64.17 25.15 -100.11
CA CYS A 603 -65.38 25.05 -99.26
C CYS A 603 -66.69 25.53 -99.91
N GLY A 604 -66.65 26.12 -101.11
CA GLY A 604 -67.83 26.52 -101.88
C GLY A 604 -68.55 27.80 -101.42
N ALA A 605 -68.11 28.45 -100.34
CA ALA A 605 -68.70 29.71 -99.86
C ALA A 605 -68.37 30.89 -100.79
N THR A 606 -69.28 31.87 -100.87
CA THR A 606 -69.18 33.05 -101.76
C THR A 606 -68.84 34.36 -101.03
N ASP A 607 -68.70 34.34 -99.71
CA ASP A 607 -68.40 35.50 -98.85
C ASP A 607 -67.16 35.21 -97.99
N HIS A 608 -66.19 36.14 -97.99
CA HIS A 608 -64.86 35.96 -97.39
C HIS A 608 -64.51 37.12 -96.44
N PRO A 609 -64.87 37.05 -95.13
CA PRO A 609 -64.70 38.13 -94.15
C PRO A 609 -63.27 38.62 -93.93
N TYR A 610 -62.28 37.80 -94.31
CA TYR A 610 -60.87 38.14 -94.17
C TYR A 610 -60.21 38.54 -95.49
N ALA A 611 -60.90 38.71 -96.62
CA ALA A 611 -60.25 39.05 -97.90
C ALA A 611 -59.50 40.41 -97.87
N GLN A 612 -59.98 41.39 -97.10
CA GLN A 612 -59.34 42.70 -96.93
C GLN A 612 -58.77 42.91 -95.53
N GLY A 613 -57.44 42.99 -95.43
CA GLY A 613 -56.69 43.74 -94.41
C GLY A 613 -56.70 43.31 -92.95
N ASN A 614 -57.62 42.44 -92.48
CA ASN A 614 -57.78 42.16 -91.05
C ASN A 614 -57.24 40.77 -90.65
N VAL A 615 -55.93 40.58 -90.80
CA VAL A 615 -55.24 39.32 -90.49
C VAL A 615 -54.51 39.45 -89.16
N PRO A 616 -54.70 38.54 -88.19
CA PRO A 616 -53.92 38.58 -86.97
C PRO A 616 -52.44 38.28 -87.27
N LEU A 617 -51.52 39.09 -86.75
CA LEU A 617 -50.10 38.99 -87.01
C LEU A 617 -49.45 37.87 -86.17
N LEU A 618 -48.85 36.88 -86.86
CA LEU A 618 -48.16 35.75 -86.23
C LEU A 618 -47.03 36.18 -85.29
N ASN A 619 -46.30 37.24 -85.66
CA ASN A 619 -45.10 37.71 -84.93
C ASN A 619 -45.40 38.15 -83.49
N GLU A 620 -46.59 38.69 -83.22
CA GLU A 620 -46.98 39.13 -81.87
C GLU A 620 -47.29 37.92 -80.97
N ALA A 621 -48.03 36.93 -81.50
CA ALA A 621 -48.34 35.70 -80.77
C ALA A 621 -47.08 34.83 -80.51
N GLU A 622 -46.13 34.80 -81.46
CA GLU A 622 -44.85 34.12 -81.27
C GLU A 622 -43.96 34.82 -80.23
N ALA A 623 -43.97 36.15 -80.18
CA ALA A 623 -43.25 36.93 -79.17
C ALA A 623 -43.84 36.70 -77.77
N GLU A 624 -45.18 36.75 -77.62
CA GLU A 624 -45.90 36.42 -76.38
C GLU A 624 -45.63 34.99 -75.92
N LEU A 625 -45.64 34.01 -76.83
CA LEU A 625 -45.33 32.62 -76.50
C LEU A 625 -43.88 32.48 -76.00
N LYS A 626 -42.94 33.20 -76.62
CA LYS A 626 -41.52 33.17 -76.23
C LYS A 626 -41.30 33.81 -74.85
N THR A 627 -41.95 34.94 -74.56
CA THR A 627 -41.86 35.59 -73.24
C THR A 627 -42.46 34.70 -72.15
N THR A 628 -43.66 34.15 -72.35
CA THR A 628 -44.31 33.24 -71.38
C THR A 628 -43.50 31.97 -71.16
N LYS A 629 -42.89 31.38 -72.21
CA LYS A 629 -41.95 30.24 -72.06
C LYS A 629 -40.70 30.60 -71.24
N THR A 630 -40.14 31.79 -71.42
CA THR A 630 -38.99 32.23 -70.60
C THR A 630 -39.36 32.48 -69.14
N GLU A 631 -40.55 33.01 -68.87
CA GLU A 631 -41.05 33.18 -67.50
C GLU A 631 -41.35 31.83 -66.84
N PHE A 632 -41.98 30.90 -67.55
CA PHE A 632 -42.21 29.53 -67.07
C PHE A 632 -40.90 28.84 -66.68
N LYS A 633 -39.85 28.97 -67.51
CA LYS A 633 -38.53 28.41 -67.19
C LYS A 633 -37.94 29.02 -65.91
N LYS A 634 -38.02 30.35 -65.75
CA LYS A 634 -37.55 31.05 -64.53
C LYS A 634 -38.33 30.61 -63.27
N VAL A 635 -39.65 30.48 -63.36
CA VAL A 635 -40.49 30.03 -62.24
C VAL A 635 -40.21 28.57 -61.90
N SER A 636 -40.03 27.70 -62.90
CA SER A 636 -39.69 26.29 -62.67
C SER A 636 -38.30 26.10 -62.06
N GLU A 637 -37.30 26.90 -62.46
CA GLU A 637 -35.98 26.89 -61.84
C GLU A 637 -36.02 27.42 -60.39
N LYS A 638 -36.84 28.44 -60.11
CA LYS A 638 -37.06 28.95 -58.75
C LYS A 638 -37.76 27.91 -57.87
N LEU A 639 -38.80 27.24 -58.39
CA LEU A 639 -39.53 26.18 -57.69
C LEU A 639 -38.58 25.05 -57.27
N GLY A 640 -37.76 24.54 -58.19
CA GLY A 640 -36.81 23.46 -57.87
C GLY A 640 -35.77 23.85 -56.82
N LYS A 641 -35.34 25.13 -56.78
CA LYS A 641 -34.45 25.63 -55.71
C LYS A 641 -35.17 25.70 -54.35
N LEU A 642 -36.42 26.12 -54.33
CA LEU A 642 -37.22 26.19 -53.10
C LEU A 642 -37.55 24.79 -52.56
N GLU A 643 -37.93 23.84 -53.43
CA GLU A 643 -38.19 22.44 -53.06
C GLU A 643 -36.93 21.77 -52.48
N ALA A 644 -35.76 21.98 -53.09
CA ALA A 644 -34.49 21.48 -52.54
C ALA A 644 -34.16 22.12 -51.18
N GLY A 645 -34.46 23.42 -51.01
CA GLY A 645 -34.34 24.12 -49.74
C GLY A 645 -35.27 23.53 -48.66
N GLN A 646 -36.53 23.25 -49.01
CA GLN A 646 -37.51 22.67 -48.09
C GLN A 646 -37.10 21.27 -47.63
N ILE A 647 -36.62 20.40 -48.54
CA ILE A 647 -36.12 19.06 -48.17
C ILE A 647 -34.97 19.18 -47.16
N LYS A 648 -34.06 20.14 -47.36
CA LYS A 648 -32.94 20.39 -46.45
C LYS A 648 -33.44 20.86 -45.08
N THR A 649 -34.35 21.82 -45.04
CA THR A 649 -34.93 22.33 -43.77
C THR A 649 -35.74 21.27 -43.04
N VAL A 650 -36.47 20.39 -43.76
CA VAL A 650 -37.17 19.24 -43.14
C VAL A 650 -36.19 18.28 -42.48
N ALA A 651 -35.08 17.94 -43.15
CA ALA A 651 -34.05 17.07 -42.58
C ALA A 651 -33.36 17.71 -41.35
N GLU A 652 -33.14 19.03 -41.37
CA GLU A 652 -32.61 19.78 -40.22
C GLU A 652 -33.60 19.78 -39.04
N ILE A 653 -34.91 19.87 -39.30
CA ILE A 653 -35.96 19.76 -38.27
C ILE A 653 -35.98 18.34 -37.67
N GLU A 654 -35.99 17.29 -38.47
CA GLU A 654 -35.99 15.89 -37.97
C GLU A 654 -34.76 15.61 -37.11
N HIS A 655 -33.59 16.13 -37.51
CA HIS A 655 -32.37 16.01 -36.73
C HIS A 655 -32.45 16.75 -35.40
N ALA A 656 -32.93 18.00 -35.41
CA ALA A 656 -33.11 18.80 -34.20
C ALA A 656 -34.18 18.20 -33.26
N GLU A 657 -35.27 17.62 -33.78
CA GLU A 657 -36.28 16.92 -32.98
C GLU A 657 -35.69 15.70 -32.27
N LYS A 658 -34.82 14.95 -32.95
CA LYS A 658 -34.11 13.82 -32.34
C LYS A 658 -33.14 14.27 -31.25
N GLU A 659 -32.38 15.33 -31.48
CA GLU A 659 -31.46 15.88 -30.47
C GLU A 659 -32.19 16.42 -29.23
N VAL A 660 -33.35 17.07 -29.41
CA VAL A 660 -34.19 17.51 -28.29
C VAL A 660 -34.61 16.32 -27.44
N GLU A 661 -35.00 15.20 -28.05
CA GLU A 661 -35.48 14.03 -27.32
C GLU A 661 -34.36 13.25 -26.61
N GLU A 662 -33.17 13.18 -27.21
CA GLU A 662 -31.97 12.67 -26.53
C GLU A 662 -31.58 13.55 -25.32
N LYS A 663 -31.67 14.88 -25.46
CA LYS A 663 -31.38 15.82 -24.37
C LYS A 663 -32.43 15.81 -23.27
N LYS A 664 -33.73 15.62 -23.58
CA LYS A 664 -34.78 15.39 -22.57
C LYS A 664 -34.52 14.11 -21.78
N ALA A 665 -34.19 13.01 -22.46
CA ALA A 665 -33.89 11.75 -21.79
C ALA A 665 -32.66 11.85 -20.87
N ALA A 666 -31.64 12.61 -21.28
CA ALA A 666 -30.47 12.91 -20.45
C ALA A 666 -30.83 13.77 -19.22
N LEU A 667 -31.73 14.76 -19.39
CA LEU A 667 -32.23 15.61 -18.30
C LEU A 667 -33.00 14.78 -17.26
N ASP A 668 -33.97 13.96 -17.69
CA ASP A 668 -34.74 13.05 -16.81
C ASP A 668 -33.83 12.10 -16.03
N THR A 669 -32.77 11.62 -16.67
CA THR A 669 -31.78 10.73 -16.02
C THR A 669 -30.96 11.49 -14.99
N GLY A 670 -30.53 12.71 -15.31
CA GLY A 670 -29.82 13.60 -14.40
C GLY A 670 -30.65 13.99 -13.18
N GLU A 671 -31.92 14.35 -13.38
CA GLU A 671 -32.86 14.70 -12.31
C GLU A 671 -33.11 13.53 -11.36
N LYS A 672 -33.29 12.31 -11.89
CA LYS A 672 -33.41 11.10 -11.06
C LYS A 672 -32.16 10.81 -10.24
N GLN A 673 -30.97 10.97 -10.84
CA GLN A 673 -29.70 10.81 -10.13
C GLN A 673 -29.52 11.86 -9.04
N CYS A 674 -29.91 13.10 -9.31
CA CYS A 674 -29.89 14.19 -8.33
C CYS A 674 -30.86 13.92 -7.16
N ALA A 675 -32.08 13.47 -7.46
CA ALA A 675 -33.07 13.12 -6.44
C ALA A 675 -32.60 11.96 -5.54
N ASP A 676 -31.99 10.90 -6.09
CA ASP A 676 -31.44 9.79 -5.31
C ASP A 676 -30.25 10.25 -4.44
N ALA A 677 -29.39 11.14 -4.97
CA ALA A 677 -28.27 11.71 -4.22
C ALA A 677 -28.75 12.60 -3.05
N LEU A 678 -29.77 13.43 -3.27
CA LEU A 678 -30.38 14.27 -2.24
C LEU A 678 -31.07 13.44 -1.15
N LEU A 679 -31.73 12.34 -1.52
CA LEU A 679 -32.30 11.37 -0.57
C LEU A 679 -31.21 10.75 0.32
N ARG A 680 -30.07 10.33 -0.25
CA ARG A 680 -28.93 9.80 0.52
C ARG A 680 -28.31 10.85 1.45
N LEU A 681 -28.40 12.13 1.11
CA LEU A 681 -27.94 13.24 1.94
C LEU A 681 -28.95 13.66 3.03
N ASN A 682 -30.12 13.01 3.10
CA ASN A 682 -31.26 13.40 3.95
C ASN A 682 -31.74 14.85 3.69
N ILE A 683 -31.57 15.33 2.47
CA ILE A 683 -32.08 16.63 2.03
C ILE A 683 -33.42 16.36 1.36
N LYS A 684 -34.51 16.91 1.91
CA LYS A 684 -35.84 16.79 1.29
C LYS A 684 -35.81 17.51 -0.06
N ALA A 685 -35.77 16.74 -1.15
CA ALA A 685 -36.15 17.23 -2.45
C ALA A 685 -37.66 17.49 -2.41
N VAL A 686 -38.06 18.76 -2.43
CA VAL A 686 -39.45 19.14 -2.67
C VAL A 686 -39.70 18.94 -4.16
N PRO A 687 -40.66 18.11 -4.57
CA PRO A 687 -41.08 18.10 -5.97
C PRO A 687 -41.89 19.38 -6.22
N GLU A 688 -41.42 20.24 -7.12
CA GLU A 688 -42.28 21.24 -7.77
C GLU A 688 -43.05 20.61 -8.93
#